data_AF-A0A5B9Q9X3-F1
#
_entry.id   AF-A0A5B9Q9X3-F1
#
_cell.length_a   1.000
_cell.length_b   1.000
_cell.length_c   1.000
_cell.angle_alpha   90.00
_cell.angle_beta   90.00
_cell.angle_gamma   90.00
#
_symmetry.space_group_name_H-M   'P 1'
#
loop_
_entity.id
_entity.type
_entity.pdbx_description
1 polymer ?
#
loop_
_entity_poly.entity_id
_entity_poly.type
_entity_poly.pdbx_seq_one_letter_code
_entity_poly.pdbx_strand_id
1 'polypeptide(L)'
;MSSIKKTVSIVSLGLLIHFGSSPAFSQLTEFSWNGSTGAQNWQQNGNWDMANFPNGPQQVANLAVPLAGNLTLNLGSTGNNVTAAGVYFGSTTGARTTDIISSGAILRLQNDFSQPLGNADFNKNSHVDGGDFLNWQRGYGITNPVPTNATGDANGDLAVNGIDLGIWQDNYGLSATGIEGGRSILNSGGLAGSVNRISAPVRLVAENVDVIGTTDLIIQGGLSYEQETSVEGTPSASFNNIANITTTINGNINLNNQFTGMRGDFALNQSDGSQGTLIINAVIDDGANDSDLFIGAPTNSVKLPLSTVRLNQANTYSGGTILRRANIEIANDGAFGTGPMRQQGPANQYGYNIIAIGGDRTIANDMTMAQWQTFKGSNSITLSGAITQTNSRGMINLLDAGKTLTLTGQLDIWEDDEALDRRFSFDGTGTTVFAGIIRDDPLFSGQVRQIHKTGTGVLLIDVGPGDNQHSGDTIIEMGNLHYADNDSLNTGPGLISGRGGAVGVDTGIANNTTFFNKISPGSRGGLMLAPSDAAANLNFTSFPYSNAGSMTVAAPETGLTYTGMITPANSTYGLGGGSGTLTLPNAQLVGSNSLEVRNGGTVELLGDNTYSGKTTIITKYTDTAQQQAAADSRGGADGLFYDTLVSPTLVVDDLANGGVASSIGSASADASNLFIQGSTLKYVGTGDSTNRLFTIGTGGATIDSSGTGAVAFTNAGLLGRDDAETRTGTLDDFSGQPNVIIEVSDTSDIVIGMAVSDPSPGGTFTQAPCNPDGSHCIPADTEVTGVTSSSIGLSNSFPFILKENTDIVFGTVERTLTLAGSNSNNNTIASVISDSDAGGVVAIDKTGPGKWVLSGSNTYSGDTAVEAGILSITNAFLDDDSAVRLAGGVLDLNFAGTDVIGDLFFNGVEQSNGIWGSLTSTATNKSAFFTGNGLLNVGGGALGALAAVPEPNAFVLATIASLALAGVRRRSLHAMG
;
A
#
# COMPACT_ATOMS: atom_id res chain seq x y z
N MET A 1 -43.69 -56.17 -13.24
CA MET A 1 -44.08 -57.56 -12.88
C MET A 1 -42.82 -58.35 -12.57
N SER A 2 -42.86 -59.08 -11.45
CA SER A 2 -42.10 -60.31 -11.08
C SER A 2 -40.93 -60.73 -11.99
N SER A 3 -39.67 -60.73 -11.53
CA SER A 3 -38.99 -61.70 -10.65
C SER A 3 -38.38 -62.95 -11.32
N ILE A 4 -37.15 -63.25 -10.88
CA ILE A 4 -36.57 -64.60 -10.60
C ILE A 4 -35.65 -65.30 -11.65
N LYS A 5 -34.35 -65.28 -11.31
CA LYS A 5 -33.35 -66.38 -11.16
C LYS A 5 -32.59 -67.05 -12.34
N LYS A 6 -31.26 -66.92 -12.22
CA LYS A 6 -30.19 -67.96 -12.05
C LYS A 6 -29.46 -68.61 -13.26
N THR A 7 -28.11 -68.57 -13.15
CA THR A 7 -27.02 -69.50 -13.63
C THR A 7 -26.74 -69.53 -15.15
N VAL A 8 -25.48 -69.59 -15.66
CA VAL A 8 -24.50 -70.70 -15.59
C VAL A 8 -23.04 -70.22 -15.89
N SER A 9 -22.09 -71.05 -15.45
CA SER A 9 -20.62 -71.06 -15.40
C SER A 9 -19.85 -71.30 -16.74
N ILE A 10 -18.63 -70.71 -16.84
CA ILE A 10 -17.28 -71.18 -17.35
C ILE A 10 -17.21 -71.99 -18.67
N VAL A 11 -16.39 -71.67 -19.70
CA VAL A 11 -14.96 -72.05 -19.91
C VAL A 11 -14.22 -71.17 -20.97
N SER A 12 -12.99 -70.78 -20.57
CA SER A 12 -11.70 -70.40 -21.19
C SER A 12 -11.42 -70.32 -22.72
N LEU A 13 -10.63 -69.30 -23.10
CA LEU A 13 -9.39 -69.46 -23.88
C LEU A 13 -8.41 -68.32 -23.54
N GLY A 14 -7.19 -68.65 -23.10
CA GLY A 14 -6.18 -67.69 -22.63
C GLY A 14 -5.38 -67.03 -23.74
N LEU A 15 -5.02 -65.76 -23.52
CA LEU A 15 -3.85 -65.14 -24.16
C LEU A 15 -3.04 -64.44 -23.07
N LEU A 16 -1.82 -64.95 -22.90
CA LEU A 16 -0.77 -64.46 -22.03
C LEU A 16 -0.35 -63.07 -22.50
N ILE A 17 -0.63 -62.02 -21.71
CA ILE A 17 0.08 -60.75 -21.82
C ILE A 17 0.69 -60.48 -20.44
N HIS A 18 2.01 -60.38 -20.43
CA HIS A 18 2.82 -59.94 -19.31
C HIS A 18 2.20 -58.70 -18.67
N PHE A 19 1.68 -58.82 -17.44
CA PHE A 19 1.81 -57.71 -16.50
C PHE A 19 3.29 -57.68 -16.10
N GLY A 20 4.11 -57.06 -16.94
CA GLY A 20 5.31 -56.43 -16.42
C GLY A 20 4.83 -55.50 -15.33
N SER A 21 5.16 -55.82 -14.08
CA SER A 21 5.13 -54.87 -12.98
C SER A 21 5.98 -53.68 -13.42
N SER A 22 5.33 -52.71 -14.07
CA SER A 22 5.87 -51.36 -14.14
C SER A 22 5.82 -50.86 -12.69
N PRO A 23 6.93 -50.32 -12.17
CA PRO A 23 7.01 -50.01 -10.75
C PRO A 23 5.86 -49.07 -10.39
N ALA A 24 5.18 -49.35 -9.29
CA ALA A 24 4.41 -48.31 -8.61
C ALA A 24 5.33 -47.10 -8.51
N PHE A 25 4.92 -45.95 -9.04
CA PHE A 25 5.67 -44.71 -8.84
C PHE A 25 5.76 -44.52 -7.32
N SER A 26 6.96 -44.69 -6.75
CA SER A 26 7.10 -44.81 -5.30
C SER A 26 6.90 -43.44 -4.66
N GLN A 27 5.79 -43.27 -3.94
CA GLN A 27 5.58 -42.14 -3.04
C GLN A 27 6.59 -42.19 -1.87
N LEU A 28 6.75 -41.07 -1.16
CA LEU A 28 7.45 -41.07 0.13
C LEU A 28 6.79 -42.08 1.07
N THR A 29 7.61 -42.91 1.73
CA THR A 29 7.13 -43.94 2.65
C THR A 29 6.92 -43.34 4.03
N GLU A 30 5.67 -43.21 4.45
CA GLU A 30 5.33 -42.71 5.79
C GLU A 30 5.35 -43.82 6.83
N PHE A 31 6.10 -43.63 7.92
CA PHE A 31 6.15 -44.50 9.08
C PHE A 31 5.33 -43.85 10.20
N SER A 32 4.24 -44.49 10.61
CA SER A 32 3.36 -43.97 11.67
C SER A 32 3.81 -44.45 13.04
N TRP A 33 3.85 -43.52 13.99
CA TRP A 33 4.14 -43.82 15.39
C TRP A 33 3.01 -44.64 16.03
N ASN A 34 3.36 -45.66 16.82
CA ASN A 34 2.37 -46.58 17.42
C ASN A 34 1.56 -45.99 18.61
N GLY A 35 1.81 -44.73 18.97
CA GLY A 35 1.14 -44.03 20.07
C GLY A 35 1.80 -44.19 21.45
N SER A 36 2.97 -44.82 21.52
CA SER A 36 3.76 -44.91 22.77
C SER A 36 4.15 -43.52 23.29
N THR A 37 4.24 -43.37 24.62
CA THR A 37 4.49 -42.09 25.29
C THR A 37 5.64 -42.20 26.29
N GLY A 38 6.07 -41.09 26.88
CA GLY A 38 7.24 -41.01 27.75
C GLY A 38 8.56 -41.02 26.97
N ALA A 39 9.63 -41.48 27.62
CA ALA A 39 10.95 -41.61 26.99
C ALA A 39 10.98 -42.85 26.09
N GLN A 40 11.28 -42.65 24.82
CA GLN A 40 11.24 -43.66 23.76
C GLN A 40 12.49 -43.55 22.88
N ASN A 41 12.80 -44.63 22.15
CA ASN A 41 13.92 -44.67 21.21
C ASN A 41 13.38 -44.67 19.78
N TRP A 42 13.95 -43.82 18.92
CA TRP A 42 13.60 -43.73 17.49
C TRP A 42 13.88 -45.03 16.76
N GLN A 43 15.06 -45.62 17.03
CA GLN A 43 15.58 -46.80 16.34
C GLN A 43 14.98 -48.13 16.85
N GLN A 44 13.87 -48.07 17.59
CA GLN A 44 13.18 -49.27 18.06
C GLN A 44 12.04 -49.63 17.10
N ASN A 45 12.24 -50.70 16.31
CA ASN A 45 11.26 -51.14 15.29
C ASN A 45 9.83 -51.31 15.83
N GLY A 46 9.66 -51.78 17.08
CA GLY A 46 8.33 -51.99 17.67
C GLY A 46 7.54 -50.71 17.95
N ASN A 47 8.15 -49.53 17.77
CA ASN A 47 7.51 -48.24 17.96
C ASN A 47 6.83 -47.70 16.69
N TRP A 48 7.08 -48.32 15.54
CA TRP A 48 6.55 -47.92 14.23
C TRP A 48 5.61 -49.00 13.69
N ASP A 49 4.70 -48.61 12.80
CA ASP A 49 3.72 -49.48 12.16
C ASP A 49 4.33 -50.43 11.11
N MET A 50 5.49 -50.08 10.55
CA MET A 50 6.21 -50.88 9.56
C MET A 50 7.36 -51.69 10.19
N ALA A 51 7.83 -52.71 9.46
CA ALA A 51 9.05 -53.41 9.82
C ALA A 51 10.24 -52.47 9.57
N ASN A 52 10.85 -51.98 10.65
CA ASN A 52 11.93 -50.98 10.76
C ASN A 52 11.43 -49.59 11.17
N PHE A 53 12.38 -48.68 11.43
CA PHE A 53 12.12 -47.28 11.76
C PHE A 53 12.46 -46.38 10.55
N PRO A 54 11.88 -45.17 10.46
CA PRO A 54 12.23 -44.23 9.40
C PRO A 54 13.69 -43.79 9.56
N ASN A 55 14.51 -44.16 8.57
CA ASN A 55 15.92 -43.82 8.44
C ASN A 55 16.35 -43.87 6.95
N GLY A 56 15.81 -42.96 6.14
CA GLY A 56 16.13 -42.87 4.72
C GLY A 56 15.60 -41.59 4.07
N PRO A 57 16.18 -41.20 2.91
CA PRO A 57 15.89 -39.93 2.24
C PRO A 57 14.53 -39.90 1.51
N GLN A 58 13.74 -40.96 1.64
CA GLN A 58 12.38 -41.05 1.08
C GLN A 58 11.37 -41.49 2.15
N GLN A 59 11.73 -41.35 3.43
CA GLN A 59 10.95 -41.86 4.56
C GLN A 59 10.50 -40.71 5.45
N VAL A 60 9.20 -40.63 5.71
CA VAL A 60 8.58 -39.64 6.58
C VAL A 60 8.29 -40.27 7.94
N ALA A 61 8.62 -39.57 9.01
CA ALA A 61 8.31 -39.97 10.37
C ALA A 61 7.04 -39.26 10.85
N ASN A 62 5.91 -39.97 10.89
CA ASN A 62 4.65 -39.42 11.35
C ASN A 62 4.45 -39.65 12.85
N LEU A 63 4.75 -38.64 13.67
CA LEU A 63 4.47 -38.60 15.11
C LEU A 63 3.13 -37.93 15.43
N ALA A 64 2.37 -37.49 14.42
CA ALA A 64 1.11 -36.77 14.57
C ALA A 64 -0.06 -37.72 14.84
N VAL A 65 0.01 -38.44 15.97
CA VAL A 65 -0.89 -39.53 16.33
C VAL A 65 -1.61 -39.27 17.66
N PRO A 66 -2.64 -40.05 18.02
CA PRO A 66 -3.20 -40.03 19.36
C PRO A 66 -2.12 -40.36 20.42
N LEU A 67 -1.89 -39.46 21.38
CA LEU A 67 -0.91 -39.66 22.45
C LEU A 67 -1.56 -39.52 23.83
N ALA A 68 -1.43 -40.56 24.65
CA ALA A 68 -1.96 -40.59 26.02
C ALA A 68 -1.20 -39.64 26.99
N GLY A 69 -0.02 -39.15 26.61
CA GLY A 69 0.90 -38.34 27.40
C GLY A 69 2.00 -37.72 26.53
N ASN A 70 2.95 -37.00 27.13
CA ASN A 70 4.07 -36.39 26.40
C ASN A 70 4.98 -37.47 25.80
N LEU A 71 5.63 -37.17 24.68
CA LEU A 71 6.57 -38.04 23.98
C LEU A 71 7.96 -37.38 23.96
N THR A 72 8.98 -38.12 24.40
CA THR A 72 10.39 -37.74 24.25
C THR A 72 11.10 -38.85 23.49
N LEU A 73 11.58 -38.55 22.28
CA LEU A 73 12.09 -39.54 21.34
C LEU A 73 13.59 -39.36 21.11
N ASN A 74 14.42 -40.31 21.58
CA ASN A 74 15.87 -40.25 21.41
C ASN A 74 16.32 -40.87 20.08
N LEU A 75 17.08 -40.10 19.29
CA LEU A 75 17.66 -40.55 18.01
C LEU A 75 18.73 -41.62 18.16
N GLY A 76 19.52 -41.61 19.25
CA GLY A 76 20.63 -42.54 19.45
C GLY A 76 21.97 -41.88 19.81
N SER A 77 23.04 -42.66 19.80
CA SER A 77 24.42 -42.25 20.13
C SER A 77 25.19 -41.76 18.90
N THR A 78 26.36 -41.14 19.13
CA THR A 78 27.27 -40.70 18.07
C THR A 78 27.56 -41.79 17.04
N GLY A 79 27.47 -41.44 15.76
CA GLY A 79 27.66 -42.36 14.63
C GLY A 79 26.38 -43.03 14.12
N ASN A 80 25.27 -42.93 14.85
CA ASN A 80 23.97 -43.52 14.47
C ASN A 80 22.95 -42.42 14.09
N ASN A 81 23.29 -41.61 13.08
CA ASN A 81 22.39 -40.55 12.59
C ASN A 81 21.11 -41.13 12.01
N VAL A 82 20.03 -40.35 12.07
CA VAL A 82 18.71 -40.69 11.52
C VAL A 82 18.44 -39.78 10.34
N THR A 83 18.12 -40.32 9.18
CA THR A 83 17.70 -39.57 7.99
C THR A 83 16.19 -39.65 7.79
N ALA A 84 15.53 -38.53 7.53
CA ALA A 84 14.11 -38.50 7.18
C ALA A 84 13.83 -37.41 6.12
N ALA A 85 12.91 -37.71 5.20
CA ALA A 85 12.37 -36.74 4.23
C ALA A 85 11.38 -35.77 4.87
N GLY A 86 10.79 -36.16 6.00
CA GLY A 86 9.97 -35.25 6.80
C GLY A 86 9.63 -35.81 8.16
N VAL A 87 9.19 -34.91 9.05
CA VAL A 87 8.74 -35.25 10.40
C VAL A 87 7.44 -34.52 10.70
N TYR A 88 6.41 -35.26 11.07
CA TYR A 88 5.11 -34.69 11.46
C TYR A 88 4.95 -34.76 12.98
N PHE A 89 4.57 -33.65 13.60
CA PHE A 89 4.46 -33.48 15.03
C PHE A 89 3.01 -33.20 15.46
N GLY A 90 2.76 -33.43 16.74
CA GLY A 90 1.56 -32.95 17.44
C GLY A 90 0.51 -34.03 17.67
N SER A 91 0.02 -34.15 18.90
CA SER A 91 -1.00 -35.14 19.21
C SER A 91 -2.39 -34.73 18.69
N THR A 92 -3.14 -35.72 18.20
CA THR A 92 -4.51 -35.52 17.69
C THR A 92 -5.61 -35.63 18.76
N THR A 93 -5.29 -36.07 19.98
CA THR A 93 -6.28 -36.32 21.05
C THR A 93 -6.13 -35.43 22.29
N GLY A 94 -5.07 -34.63 22.39
CA GLY A 94 -4.86 -33.69 23.49
C GLY A 94 -3.65 -32.78 23.24
N ALA A 95 -3.55 -31.67 23.97
CA ALA A 95 -2.33 -30.86 23.98
C ALA A 95 -1.19 -31.65 24.64
N ARG A 96 -0.11 -31.91 23.91
CA ARG A 96 1.04 -32.72 24.36
C ARG A 96 2.36 -32.07 23.95
N THR A 97 3.41 -32.39 24.70
CA THR A 97 4.78 -32.11 24.27
C THR A 97 5.32 -33.30 23.49
N THR A 98 5.82 -33.05 22.29
CA THR A 98 6.60 -34.01 21.48
C THR A 98 7.99 -33.43 21.27
N ASP A 99 9.01 -34.12 21.78
CA ASP A 99 10.39 -33.65 21.76
C ASP A 99 11.34 -34.71 21.18
N ILE A 100 12.07 -34.37 20.12
CA ILE A 100 13.11 -35.23 19.54
C ILE A 100 14.45 -34.85 20.17
N ILE A 101 15.03 -35.76 20.95
CA ILE A 101 16.30 -35.57 21.65
C ILE A 101 17.39 -36.46 21.06
N SER A 102 18.64 -36.26 21.50
CA SER A 102 19.76 -37.08 21.06
C SER A 102 20.76 -37.33 22.18
N SER A 103 21.36 -38.52 22.18
CA SER A 103 22.55 -38.88 22.97
C SER A 103 23.84 -38.82 22.16
N GLY A 104 23.84 -38.13 21.02
CA GLY A 104 25.02 -37.88 20.17
C GLY A 104 24.81 -38.08 18.67
N ALA A 105 23.65 -38.62 18.25
CA ALA A 105 23.21 -38.69 16.86
C ALA A 105 22.68 -37.34 16.32
N ILE A 106 22.58 -37.22 14.99
CA ILE A 106 22.05 -36.06 14.27
C ILE A 106 20.77 -36.46 13.53
N LEU A 107 19.77 -35.59 13.50
CA LEU A 107 18.62 -35.69 12.59
C LEU A 107 19.01 -35.07 11.24
N ARG A 108 19.14 -35.90 10.20
CA ARG A 108 19.41 -35.48 8.82
C ARG A 108 18.07 -35.32 8.10
N LEU A 109 17.80 -34.12 7.59
CA LEU A 109 16.67 -33.83 6.72
C LEU A 109 17.15 -33.90 5.27
N GLN A 110 16.63 -34.87 4.54
CA GLN A 110 17.05 -35.20 3.18
C GLN A 110 15.87 -35.79 2.40
N ASN A 111 15.59 -35.24 1.22
CA ASN A 111 14.53 -35.73 0.34
C ASN A 111 15.06 -35.99 -1.09
N ASP A 112 15.67 -37.17 -1.30
CA ASP A 112 16.22 -37.56 -2.62
C ASP A 112 15.13 -37.93 -3.65
N PHE A 113 13.87 -37.58 -3.37
CA PHE A 113 12.78 -37.82 -4.30
C PHE A 113 12.89 -36.87 -5.49
N SER A 114 13.12 -37.40 -6.69
CA SER A 114 13.51 -36.63 -7.88
C SER A 114 12.47 -36.60 -9.02
N GLN A 115 11.23 -37.00 -8.74
CA GLN A 115 10.16 -37.01 -9.76
C GLN A 115 9.05 -36.03 -9.36
N PRO A 116 8.54 -35.18 -10.27
CA PRO A 116 7.31 -34.46 -10.00
C PRO A 116 6.17 -35.49 -9.94
N LEU A 117 5.66 -35.77 -8.74
CA LEU A 117 4.40 -36.49 -8.63
C LEU A 117 3.32 -35.61 -9.24
N GLY A 118 2.47 -36.21 -10.06
CA GLY A 118 1.30 -35.47 -10.52
C GLY A 118 0.48 -34.98 -9.32
N ASN A 119 -0.02 -33.75 -9.39
CA ASN A 119 -0.79 -33.13 -8.33
C ASN A 119 -2.28 -33.48 -8.50
N ALA A 120 -2.87 -34.21 -7.56
CA ALA A 120 -4.30 -34.57 -7.62
C ALA A 120 -5.23 -33.68 -6.79
N ASP A 121 -4.71 -32.61 -6.15
CA ASP A 121 -5.52 -31.60 -5.47
C ASP A 121 -5.98 -30.53 -6.46
N PHE A 122 -7.01 -30.87 -7.23
CA PHE A 122 -7.51 -30.03 -8.31
C PHE A 122 -8.32 -28.84 -7.78
N ASN A 123 -8.87 -28.92 -6.57
CA ASN A 123 -9.62 -27.82 -5.96
C ASN A 123 -8.76 -26.92 -5.03
N LYS A 124 -7.50 -27.29 -4.81
CA LYS A 124 -6.49 -26.57 -4.00
C LYS A 124 -6.85 -26.41 -2.53
N ASN A 125 -7.59 -27.36 -1.95
CA ASN A 125 -7.96 -27.35 -0.54
C ASN A 125 -6.98 -28.12 0.35
N SER A 126 -5.86 -28.61 -0.19
CA SER A 126 -4.81 -29.39 0.48
C SER A 126 -5.20 -30.81 0.89
N HIS A 127 -6.32 -31.33 0.38
CA HIS A 127 -6.78 -32.70 0.59
C HIS A 127 -7.16 -33.33 -0.74
N VAL A 128 -6.67 -34.54 -1.04
CA VAL A 128 -7.14 -35.28 -2.22
C VAL A 128 -8.33 -36.14 -1.82
N ASP A 129 -9.52 -35.69 -2.17
CA ASP A 129 -10.77 -36.31 -1.76
C ASP A 129 -11.78 -36.48 -2.91
N GLY A 130 -13.04 -36.76 -2.56
CA GLY A 130 -14.11 -36.92 -3.53
C GLY A 130 -14.45 -35.63 -4.31
N GLY A 131 -14.09 -34.46 -3.79
CA GLY A 131 -14.17 -33.17 -4.47
C GLY A 131 -13.19 -33.09 -5.65
N ASP A 132 -11.97 -33.59 -5.48
CA ASP A 132 -10.98 -33.67 -6.56
C ASP A 132 -11.36 -34.71 -7.60
N PHE A 133 -11.87 -35.86 -7.16
CA PHE A 133 -12.40 -36.85 -8.09
C PHE A 133 -13.46 -36.25 -9.02
N LEU A 134 -14.32 -35.40 -8.47
CA LEU A 134 -15.37 -34.73 -9.21
C LEU A 134 -14.80 -33.72 -10.22
N ASN A 135 -13.70 -33.05 -9.89
CA ASN A 135 -13.01 -32.15 -10.82
C ASN A 135 -12.29 -32.91 -11.95
N TRP A 136 -11.58 -34.01 -11.64
CA TRP A 136 -11.02 -34.88 -12.68
C TRP A 136 -12.12 -35.47 -13.58
N GLN A 137 -13.22 -35.92 -12.99
CA GLN A 137 -14.33 -36.50 -13.74
C GLN A 137 -14.97 -35.48 -14.70
N ARG A 138 -15.08 -34.21 -14.28
CA ARG A 138 -15.54 -33.11 -15.14
C ARG A 138 -14.52 -32.74 -16.22
N GLY A 139 -13.25 -32.95 -15.92
CA GLY A 139 -12.09 -32.71 -16.77
C GLY A 139 -11.84 -33.74 -17.85
N TYR A 140 -12.32 -34.97 -17.66
CA TYR A 140 -11.93 -36.11 -18.48
C TYR A 140 -12.18 -35.88 -19.98
N GLY A 141 -11.09 -35.82 -20.76
CA GLY A 141 -11.13 -35.59 -22.20
C GLY A 141 -11.32 -34.15 -22.67
N ILE A 142 -11.18 -33.13 -21.80
CA ILE A 142 -11.26 -31.73 -22.27
C ILE A 142 -10.05 -31.40 -23.17
N THR A 143 -10.29 -30.57 -24.17
CA THR A 143 -9.25 -30.00 -25.05
C THR A 143 -9.37 -28.47 -25.18
N ASN A 144 -10.48 -27.88 -24.72
CA ASN A 144 -10.71 -26.44 -24.68
C ASN A 144 -11.67 -26.10 -23.50
N PRO A 145 -11.26 -25.28 -22.52
CA PRO A 145 -9.94 -24.65 -22.36
C PRO A 145 -8.81 -25.70 -22.26
N VAL A 146 -7.56 -25.27 -22.50
CA VAL A 146 -6.39 -26.15 -22.37
C VAL A 146 -6.41 -26.79 -20.97
N PRO A 147 -6.27 -28.12 -20.86
CA PRO A 147 -6.21 -28.79 -19.57
C PRO A 147 -5.19 -28.14 -18.64
N THR A 148 -5.62 -27.96 -17.40
CA THR A 148 -4.81 -27.50 -16.28
C THR A 148 -5.02 -28.45 -15.11
N ASN A 149 -4.19 -28.30 -14.09
CA ASN A 149 -4.38 -29.05 -12.86
C ASN A 149 -5.79 -28.85 -12.26
N ALA A 150 -6.32 -27.63 -12.25
CA ALA A 150 -7.67 -27.36 -11.73
C ALA A 150 -8.79 -28.08 -12.51
N THR A 151 -8.52 -28.43 -13.77
CA THR A 151 -9.43 -29.22 -14.60
C THR A 151 -9.14 -30.71 -14.56
N GLY A 152 -8.24 -31.19 -13.69
CA GLY A 152 -7.96 -32.63 -13.53
C GLY A 152 -6.69 -33.16 -14.19
N ASP A 153 -5.85 -32.30 -14.80
CA ASP A 153 -4.56 -32.72 -15.36
C ASP A 153 -3.53 -32.83 -14.22
N ALA A 154 -3.37 -34.05 -13.71
CA ALA A 154 -2.53 -34.31 -12.56
C ALA A 154 -1.06 -34.35 -12.95
N ASN A 155 -0.72 -34.97 -14.09
CA ASN A 155 0.68 -35.13 -14.53
C ASN A 155 1.23 -33.94 -15.34
N GLY A 156 0.38 -32.97 -15.70
CA GLY A 156 0.77 -31.77 -16.46
C GLY A 156 1.05 -32.06 -17.94
N ASP A 157 0.55 -33.16 -18.49
CA ASP A 157 0.77 -33.55 -19.89
C ASP A 157 -0.20 -32.88 -20.88
N LEU A 158 -1.04 -31.96 -20.37
CA LEU A 158 -2.08 -31.24 -21.10
C LEU A 158 -3.22 -32.15 -21.59
N ALA A 159 -3.45 -33.30 -20.93
CA ALA A 159 -4.54 -34.21 -21.24
C ALA A 159 -5.13 -34.89 -19.99
N VAL A 160 -6.36 -34.54 -19.61
CA VAL A 160 -7.06 -35.22 -18.49
C VAL A 160 -7.53 -36.60 -18.92
N ASN A 161 -6.86 -37.64 -18.43
CA ASN A 161 -7.06 -39.01 -18.85
C ASN A 161 -6.93 -40.04 -17.70
N GLY A 162 -6.84 -41.32 -18.05
CA GLY A 162 -6.77 -42.42 -17.07
C GLY A 162 -5.47 -42.45 -16.25
N ILE A 163 -4.41 -41.78 -16.72
CA ILE A 163 -3.15 -41.60 -15.99
C ILE A 163 -3.37 -40.65 -14.81
N ASP A 164 -4.11 -39.56 -15.00
CA ASP A 164 -4.46 -38.62 -13.93
C ASP A 164 -5.38 -39.23 -12.88
N LEU A 165 -6.27 -40.12 -13.32
CA LEU A 165 -7.08 -40.91 -12.40
C LEU A 165 -6.22 -41.81 -11.51
N GLY A 166 -5.21 -42.46 -12.10
CA GLY A 166 -4.25 -43.27 -11.35
C GLY A 166 -3.56 -42.43 -10.28
N ILE A 167 -3.13 -41.22 -10.63
CA ILE A 167 -2.50 -40.28 -9.70
C ILE A 167 -3.46 -39.82 -8.60
N TRP A 168 -4.73 -39.56 -8.92
CA TRP A 168 -5.75 -39.26 -7.90
C TRP A 168 -6.02 -40.45 -6.99
N GLN A 169 -6.12 -41.67 -7.53
CA GLN A 169 -6.34 -42.89 -6.75
C GLN A 169 -5.21 -43.14 -5.77
N ASP A 170 -3.98 -42.91 -6.22
CA ASP A 170 -2.78 -43.06 -5.39
C ASP A 170 -2.66 -41.97 -4.33
N ASN A 171 -3.23 -40.79 -4.59
CA ASN A 171 -3.25 -39.69 -3.63
C ASN A 171 -4.51 -39.67 -2.73
N TYR A 172 -5.52 -40.50 -3.00
CA TYR A 172 -6.83 -40.43 -2.33
C TYR A 172 -6.75 -40.69 -0.83
N GLY A 173 -7.29 -39.74 -0.04
CA GLY A 173 -7.25 -39.79 1.42
C GLY A 173 -5.92 -39.35 2.03
N LEU A 174 -4.92 -39.01 1.21
CA LEU A 174 -3.74 -38.29 1.66
C LEU A 174 -4.07 -36.81 1.76
N SER A 175 -3.47 -36.14 2.75
CA SER A 175 -3.31 -34.68 2.62
C SER A 175 -2.42 -34.49 1.40
N ALA A 176 -2.80 -33.64 0.45
CA ALA A 176 -1.93 -33.30 -0.66
C ALA A 176 -0.74 -32.56 -0.05
N THR A 177 0.28 -33.30 0.39
CA THR A 177 1.38 -32.74 1.18
C THR A 177 2.30 -31.86 0.35
N GLY A 178 1.97 -31.61 -0.92
CA GLY A 178 2.70 -30.68 -1.77
C GLY A 178 4.19 -31.00 -1.79
N ILE A 179 4.57 -32.27 -1.63
CA ILE A 179 5.97 -32.66 -1.62
C ILE A 179 6.43 -32.67 -3.06
N GLU A 180 6.80 -31.48 -3.54
CA GLU A 180 7.71 -31.35 -4.66
C GLU A 180 8.94 -32.20 -4.36
N GLY A 181 9.40 -33.00 -5.33
CA GLY A 181 10.68 -33.67 -5.20
C GLY A 181 11.79 -32.66 -4.86
N GLY A 182 12.67 -33.01 -3.92
CA GLY A 182 13.76 -32.13 -3.47
C GLY A 182 13.36 -31.04 -2.46
N ARG A 183 12.40 -31.32 -1.55
CA ARG A 183 12.17 -30.51 -0.33
C ARG A 183 11.83 -31.38 0.88
N SER A 184 12.46 -31.11 2.03
CA SER A 184 12.15 -31.77 3.30
C SER A 184 11.06 -31.02 4.08
N ILE A 185 10.21 -31.74 4.85
CA ILE A 185 9.06 -31.12 5.54
C ILE A 185 9.10 -31.34 7.05
N LEU A 186 8.87 -30.27 7.82
CA LEU A 186 8.54 -30.33 9.23
C LEU A 186 7.09 -29.87 9.42
N ASN A 187 6.17 -30.80 9.65
CA ASN A 187 4.76 -30.45 9.88
C ASN A 187 4.48 -30.34 11.38
N SER A 188 4.37 -29.11 11.89
CA SER A 188 4.11 -28.84 13.30
C SER A 188 2.61 -28.65 13.56
N GLY A 189 1.92 -29.75 13.89
CA GLY A 189 0.48 -29.76 14.17
C GLY A 189 0.14 -29.97 15.65
N GLY A 190 -1.07 -30.47 15.89
CA GLY A 190 -1.59 -30.79 17.21
C GLY A 190 -2.70 -29.84 17.68
N LEU A 191 -3.30 -30.16 18.83
CA LEU A 191 -4.30 -29.30 19.45
C LEU A 191 -3.64 -28.09 20.15
N ALA A 192 -4.39 -27.00 20.29
CA ALA A 192 -3.92 -25.77 20.92
C ALA A 192 -3.25 -26.04 22.29
N GLY A 193 -2.06 -25.49 22.50
CA GLY A 193 -1.22 -25.72 23.67
C GLY A 193 -0.25 -26.91 23.55
N SER A 194 -0.22 -27.60 22.41
CA SER A 194 0.85 -28.57 22.11
C SER A 194 2.20 -27.87 21.99
N VAL A 195 3.27 -28.58 22.34
CA VAL A 195 4.65 -28.10 22.21
C VAL A 195 5.43 -29.08 21.36
N ASN A 196 5.82 -28.66 20.16
CA ASN A 196 6.61 -29.46 19.24
C ASN A 196 8.06 -28.97 19.27
N ARG A 197 9.00 -29.88 19.54
CA ARG A 197 10.40 -29.53 19.75
C ARG A 197 11.38 -30.52 19.13
N ILE A 198 12.47 -30.00 18.58
CA ILE A 198 13.64 -30.75 18.14
C ILE A 198 14.84 -30.29 18.96
N SER A 199 15.18 -31.02 20.01
CA SER A 199 16.36 -30.76 20.84
C SER A 199 17.64 -31.44 20.33
N ALA A 200 17.51 -32.42 19.43
CA ALA A 200 18.64 -33.02 18.74
C ALA A 200 19.27 -32.06 17.71
N PRO A 201 20.59 -32.16 17.44
CA PRO A 201 21.21 -31.46 16.32
C PRO A 201 20.54 -31.82 14.99
N VAL A 202 20.34 -30.83 14.13
CA VAL A 202 19.69 -30.95 12.82
C VAL A 202 20.71 -30.67 11.72
N ARG A 203 20.66 -31.48 10.66
CA ARG A 203 21.49 -31.31 9.47
C ARG A 203 20.62 -31.32 8.22
N LEU A 204 20.71 -30.28 7.39
CA LEU A 204 20.13 -30.25 6.05
C LEU A 204 21.13 -30.86 5.04
N VAL A 205 20.66 -31.71 4.14
CA VAL A 205 21.53 -32.40 3.17
C VAL A 205 21.12 -32.01 1.75
N ALA A 206 21.64 -30.90 1.23
CA ALA A 206 21.30 -30.33 -0.09
C ALA A 206 19.79 -30.05 -0.33
N GLU A 207 19.06 -29.68 0.72
CA GLU A 207 17.59 -29.53 0.68
C GLU A 207 17.10 -28.19 1.24
N ASN A 208 15.95 -27.75 0.74
CA ASN A 208 15.12 -26.77 1.41
C ASN A 208 14.25 -27.49 2.46
N VAL A 209 14.17 -26.94 3.67
CA VAL A 209 13.27 -27.43 4.72
C VAL A 209 12.11 -26.45 4.85
N ASP A 210 10.90 -26.97 4.65
CA ASP A 210 9.67 -26.22 4.81
C ASP A 210 8.96 -26.62 6.11
N VAL A 211 8.71 -25.64 6.97
CA VAL A 211 7.90 -25.80 8.17
C VAL A 211 6.47 -25.41 7.86
N ILE A 212 5.56 -26.35 8.05
CA ILE A 212 4.12 -26.20 7.84
C ILE A 212 3.37 -26.53 9.14
N GLY A 213 2.04 -26.41 9.11
CA GLY A 213 1.17 -26.83 10.19
C GLY A 213 0.47 -25.68 10.88
N THR A 214 0.05 -25.89 12.13
CA THR A 214 -0.85 -25.00 12.88
C THR A 214 -0.35 -24.64 14.27
N THR A 215 0.77 -25.22 14.71
CA THR A 215 1.33 -25.02 16.05
C THR A 215 2.81 -24.62 15.94
N ASP A 216 3.27 -23.74 16.82
CA ASP A 216 4.66 -23.29 16.87
C ASP A 216 5.66 -24.44 17.00
N LEU A 217 6.83 -24.28 16.37
CA LEU A 217 7.93 -25.24 16.39
C LEU A 217 9.16 -24.66 17.10
N ILE A 218 9.81 -25.46 17.94
CA ILE A 218 11.06 -25.07 18.61
C ILE A 218 12.20 -25.99 18.20
N ILE A 219 13.28 -25.45 17.65
CA ILE A 219 14.54 -26.16 17.43
C ILE A 219 15.54 -25.72 18.51
N GLN A 220 15.92 -26.61 19.41
CA GLN A 220 16.97 -26.35 20.42
C GLN A 220 18.34 -26.88 20.02
N GLY A 221 18.41 -27.91 19.18
CA GLY A 221 19.67 -28.40 18.66
C GLY A 221 20.30 -27.43 17.66
N GLY A 222 21.62 -27.51 17.49
CA GLY A 222 22.32 -26.74 16.46
C GLY A 222 21.89 -27.16 15.05
N LEU A 223 21.89 -26.19 14.13
CA LEU A 223 21.61 -26.38 12.71
C LEU A 223 22.92 -26.38 11.92
N SER A 224 23.07 -27.31 10.99
CA SER A 224 24.18 -27.35 10.03
C SER A 224 23.67 -27.85 8.68
N TYR A 225 24.49 -27.77 7.63
CA TYR A 225 24.11 -28.37 6.36
C TYR A 225 25.33 -28.93 5.60
N GLU A 226 25.07 -29.71 4.56
CA GLU A 226 26.09 -30.25 3.64
C GLU A 226 25.57 -30.24 2.20
N GLN A 227 26.45 -29.93 1.24
CA GLN A 227 26.12 -29.91 -0.20
C GLN A 227 27.35 -30.28 -1.05
N GLU A 228 27.16 -31.14 -2.05
CA GLU A 228 28.22 -31.65 -2.94
C GLU A 228 28.58 -30.69 -4.10
N THR A 229 27.76 -29.66 -4.37
CA THR A 229 27.98 -28.69 -5.46
C THR A 229 27.51 -27.29 -5.08
N SER A 230 28.37 -26.27 -5.14
CA SER A 230 27.99 -24.86 -4.92
C SER A 230 27.83 -24.10 -6.25
N VAL A 231 26.77 -23.31 -6.38
CA VAL A 231 26.62 -22.29 -7.43
C VAL A 231 26.66 -20.92 -6.75
N GLU A 232 27.59 -20.07 -7.17
CA GLU A 232 27.79 -18.73 -6.60
C GLU A 232 26.50 -17.89 -6.72
N GLY A 233 26.14 -17.21 -5.62
CA GLY A 233 24.96 -16.33 -5.59
C GLY A 233 23.62 -17.05 -5.40
N THR A 234 23.64 -18.36 -5.12
CA THR A 234 22.44 -19.14 -4.79
C THR A 234 22.61 -19.89 -3.47
N PRO A 235 21.62 -19.86 -2.57
CA PRO A 235 21.72 -20.57 -1.31
C PRO A 235 21.75 -22.08 -1.52
N SER A 236 22.70 -22.73 -0.85
CA SER A 236 22.91 -24.18 -0.82
C SER A 236 21.79 -24.96 -0.13
N ALA A 237 21.16 -24.33 0.87
CA ALA A 237 20.05 -24.89 1.63
C ALA A 237 19.20 -23.74 2.21
N SER A 238 17.98 -24.06 2.60
CA SER A 238 17.13 -23.08 3.27
C SER A 238 16.26 -23.65 4.36
N PHE A 239 15.85 -22.78 5.26
CA PHE A 239 14.86 -23.06 6.28
C PHE A 239 13.71 -22.05 6.15
N ASN A 240 12.53 -22.54 5.74
CA ASN A 240 11.38 -21.70 5.41
C ASN A 240 10.23 -22.02 6.35
N ASN A 241 9.64 -20.99 6.94
CA ASN A 241 8.39 -21.08 7.67
C ASN A 241 7.23 -20.73 6.73
N ILE A 242 6.51 -21.72 6.22
CA ILE A 242 5.45 -21.56 5.21
C ILE A 242 4.07 -21.33 5.86
N ALA A 243 3.92 -21.78 7.11
CA ALA A 243 2.70 -21.57 7.88
C ALA A 243 2.71 -20.24 8.64
N ASN A 244 1.52 -19.70 8.92
CA ASN A 244 1.37 -18.54 9.80
C ASN A 244 1.50 -18.93 11.28
N ILE A 245 2.67 -19.44 11.64
CA ILE A 245 3.07 -19.86 12.99
C ILE A 245 4.41 -19.22 13.36
N THR A 246 4.83 -19.38 14.62
CA THR A 246 6.19 -19.04 15.05
C THR A 246 7.08 -20.28 15.03
N THR A 247 8.19 -20.22 14.31
CA THR A 247 9.28 -21.20 14.45
C THR A 247 10.46 -20.53 15.16
N THR A 248 10.95 -21.14 16.23
CA THR A 248 12.07 -20.61 17.03
C THR A 248 13.28 -21.54 16.98
N ILE A 249 14.44 -21.01 16.58
CA ILE A 249 15.73 -21.71 16.57
C ILE A 249 16.61 -21.14 17.70
N ASN A 250 16.91 -21.97 18.70
CA ASN A 250 17.75 -21.64 19.85
C ASN A 250 19.16 -22.23 19.78
N GLY A 251 19.39 -23.22 18.92
CA GLY A 251 20.73 -23.77 18.67
C GLY A 251 21.48 -22.99 17.59
N ASN A 252 22.81 -22.89 17.70
CA ASN A 252 23.64 -22.17 16.73
C ASN A 252 23.45 -22.69 15.31
N ILE A 253 23.53 -21.78 14.34
CA ILE A 253 23.48 -22.11 12.90
C ILE A 253 24.91 -22.02 12.37
N ASN A 254 25.41 -23.13 11.83
CA ASN A 254 26.72 -23.19 11.20
C ASN A 254 26.57 -23.16 9.68
N LEU A 255 27.05 -22.09 9.05
CA LEU A 255 27.04 -21.88 7.61
C LEU A 255 28.15 -22.67 6.89
N ASN A 256 29.08 -23.29 7.62
CA ASN A 256 30.12 -24.09 7.00
C ASN A 256 29.56 -25.31 6.29
N ASN A 257 29.71 -25.32 4.97
CA ASN A 257 29.55 -26.54 4.20
C ASN A 257 30.59 -27.57 4.69
N GLN A 258 30.15 -28.78 4.97
CA GLN A 258 31.04 -29.84 5.47
C GLN A 258 32.01 -30.37 4.39
N PHE A 259 31.81 -30.00 3.12
CA PHE A 259 32.79 -30.25 2.07
C PHE A 259 33.84 -29.13 2.06
N THR A 260 35.09 -29.51 2.32
CA THR A 260 36.23 -28.58 2.38
C THR A 260 36.36 -27.75 1.11
N GLY A 261 36.41 -26.42 1.26
CA GLY A 261 36.70 -25.47 0.17
C GLY A 261 35.47 -24.94 -0.57
N MET A 262 34.25 -25.25 -0.13
CA MET A 262 33.01 -24.72 -0.71
C MET A 262 32.41 -23.60 0.16
N ARG A 263 31.91 -22.52 -0.48
CA ARG A 263 31.21 -21.42 0.20
C ARG A 263 29.89 -21.90 0.81
N GLY A 264 29.52 -21.23 1.90
CA GLY A 264 28.51 -21.64 2.85
C GLY A 264 27.13 -20.96 2.71
N ASP A 265 26.61 -20.76 1.49
CA ASP A 265 25.42 -19.93 1.28
C ASP A 265 24.13 -20.57 1.84
N PHE A 266 23.41 -19.87 2.72
CA PHE A 266 22.22 -20.40 3.40
C PHE A 266 21.07 -19.39 3.39
N ALA A 267 19.82 -19.86 3.29
CA ALA A 267 18.65 -18.96 3.28
C ALA A 267 17.63 -19.19 4.41
N LEU A 268 17.04 -18.09 4.86
CA LEU A 268 15.93 -18.04 5.81
C LEU A 268 14.69 -17.49 5.09
N ASN A 269 13.57 -18.23 5.13
CA ASN A 269 12.28 -17.83 4.53
C ASN A 269 12.39 -17.38 3.06
N GLN A 270 13.08 -18.15 2.22
CA GLN A 270 13.22 -17.80 0.80
C GLN A 270 12.05 -18.21 -0.10
N SER A 271 11.14 -19.05 0.40
CA SER A 271 9.97 -19.48 -0.36
C SER A 271 8.95 -18.35 -0.49
N ASP A 272 8.31 -18.21 -1.66
CA ASP A 272 7.20 -17.26 -1.88
C ASP A 272 5.99 -17.52 -0.96
N GLY A 273 5.86 -18.77 -0.49
CA GLY A 273 4.83 -19.18 0.47
C GLY A 273 5.16 -18.85 1.93
N SER A 274 6.36 -18.34 2.22
CA SER A 274 6.80 -18.06 3.60
C SER A 274 5.86 -17.07 4.29
N GLN A 275 5.50 -17.37 5.53
CA GLN A 275 4.56 -16.62 6.38
C GLN A 275 4.98 -16.70 7.85
N GLY A 276 4.24 -16.03 8.72
CA GLY A 276 4.47 -16.08 10.17
C GLY A 276 5.84 -15.50 10.55
N THR A 277 6.43 -16.03 11.63
CA THR A 277 7.69 -15.52 12.19
C THR A 277 8.71 -16.64 12.38
N LEU A 278 9.91 -16.46 11.84
CA LEU A 278 11.09 -17.28 12.13
C LEU A 278 12.01 -16.53 13.08
N ILE A 279 12.14 -17.00 14.32
CA ILE A 279 12.96 -16.38 15.37
C ILE A 279 14.27 -17.14 15.52
N ILE A 280 15.40 -16.44 15.37
CA ILE A 280 16.74 -16.97 15.60
C ILE A 280 17.29 -16.37 16.89
N ASN A 281 17.32 -17.18 17.96
CA ASN A 281 17.86 -16.84 19.28
C ASN A 281 19.35 -17.16 19.43
N ALA A 282 19.94 -17.81 18.43
CA ALA A 282 21.30 -18.32 18.46
C ALA A 282 22.25 -17.51 17.57
N VAL A 283 23.56 -17.76 17.71
CA VAL A 283 24.58 -17.18 16.83
C VAL A 283 24.62 -17.94 15.50
N ILE A 284 24.69 -17.20 14.40
CA ILE A 284 24.98 -17.67 13.06
C ILE A 284 26.47 -17.43 12.78
N ASP A 285 27.20 -18.47 12.39
CA ASP A 285 28.65 -18.44 12.19
C ASP A 285 29.06 -19.25 10.96
N ASP A 286 30.12 -18.82 10.27
CA ASP A 286 30.68 -19.49 9.10
C ASP A 286 32.15 -19.90 9.29
N GLY A 287 32.68 -19.89 10.51
CA GLY A 287 34.09 -20.20 10.78
C GLY A 287 35.09 -19.42 9.92
N ALA A 288 34.74 -18.21 9.45
CA ALA A 288 35.50 -17.37 8.53
C ALA A 288 35.65 -17.90 7.09
N ASN A 289 34.64 -18.63 6.57
CA ASN A 289 34.61 -19.15 5.20
C ASN A 289 33.82 -18.27 4.21
N ASP A 290 33.61 -16.99 4.54
CA ASP A 290 33.01 -15.97 3.65
C ASP A 290 31.66 -16.42 3.06
N SER A 291 30.78 -16.92 3.93
CA SER A 291 29.51 -17.54 3.54
C SER A 291 28.35 -16.56 3.62
N ASP A 292 27.51 -16.52 2.58
CA ASP A 292 26.44 -15.53 2.49
C ASP A 292 25.14 -16.01 3.19
N LEU A 293 24.47 -15.10 3.90
CA LEU A 293 23.14 -15.33 4.49
C LEU A 293 22.06 -14.64 3.67
N PHE A 294 21.12 -15.39 3.12
CA PHE A 294 19.97 -14.87 2.39
C PHE A 294 18.74 -14.81 3.29
N ILE A 295 17.98 -13.71 3.27
CA ILE A 295 16.79 -13.55 4.10
C ILE A 295 15.62 -13.04 3.27
N GLY A 296 14.55 -13.82 3.20
CA GLY A 296 13.33 -13.49 2.46
C GLY A 296 13.28 -14.03 1.04
N ALA A 297 12.16 -13.79 0.36
CA ALA A 297 11.85 -14.39 -0.93
C ALA A 297 12.30 -13.51 -2.12
N PRO A 298 12.83 -14.10 -3.21
CA PRO A 298 13.47 -13.37 -4.31
C PRO A 298 12.52 -12.91 -5.42
N THR A 299 11.20 -13.08 -5.28
CA THR A 299 10.24 -12.85 -6.37
C THR A 299 9.19 -11.77 -6.06
N ASN A 300 8.35 -11.46 -7.03
CA ASN A 300 7.16 -10.62 -6.86
C ASN A 300 5.93 -11.42 -6.38
N SER A 301 5.97 -12.76 -6.42
CA SER A 301 4.87 -13.67 -6.08
C SER A 301 4.72 -13.95 -4.58
N VAL A 302 5.50 -13.27 -3.73
CA VAL A 302 5.47 -13.46 -2.28
C VAL A 302 4.08 -13.17 -1.71
N LYS A 303 3.68 -13.92 -0.70
CA LYS A 303 2.43 -13.67 0.01
C LYS A 303 2.52 -12.43 0.89
N LEU A 304 1.47 -11.61 0.86
CA LEU A 304 1.27 -10.50 1.79
C LEU A 304 0.28 -10.89 2.91
N PRO A 305 0.46 -10.41 4.15
CA PRO A 305 1.62 -9.65 4.64
C PRO A 305 2.91 -10.48 4.60
N LEU A 306 4.07 -9.82 4.47
CA LEU A 306 5.36 -10.48 4.37
C LEU A 306 5.71 -11.31 5.62
N SER A 307 6.40 -12.43 5.40
CA SER A 307 7.00 -13.21 6.49
C SER A 307 8.00 -12.39 7.30
N THR A 308 8.18 -12.76 8.57
CA THR A 308 9.14 -12.12 9.48
C THR A 308 10.30 -13.06 9.81
N VAL A 309 11.53 -12.55 9.73
CA VAL A 309 12.74 -13.20 10.25
C VAL A 309 13.33 -12.32 11.34
N ARG A 310 13.46 -12.84 12.56
CA ARG A 310 13.99 -12.13 13.71
C ARG A 310 15.37 -12.65 14.09
N LEU A 311 16.37 -11.76 14.14
CA LEU A 311 17.75 -12.06 14.52
C LEU A 311 18.04 -11.42 15.88
N ASN A 312 18.24 -12.25 16.91
CA ASN A 312 18.37 -11.76 18.29
C ASN A 312 19.81 -11.64 18.80
N GLN A 313 20.79 -12.23 18.10
CA GLN A 313 22.18 -12.27 18.54
C GLN A 313 23.10 -11.47 17.63
N ALA A 314 24.29 -11.15 18.14
CA ALA A 314 25.42 -10.75 17.31
C ALA A 314 25.92 -11.99 16.55
N ASN A 315 25.84 -11.95 15.23
CA ASN A 315 26.30 -13.01 14.34
C ASN A 315 27.76 -12.77 13.92
N THR A 316 28.46 -13.85 13.55
CA THR A 316 29.92 -13.82 13.31
C THR A 316 30.32 -14.29 11.92
N TYR A 317 29.37 -14.66 11.06
CA TYR A 317 29.66 -14.98 9.68
C TYR A 317 30.29 -13.78 8.95
N SER A 318 31.30 -14.06 8.13
CA SER A 318 32.09 -13.02 7.46
C SER A 318 31.66 -12.71 6.03
N GLY A 319 30.86 -13.58 5.41
CA GLY A 319 30.24 -13.30 4.12
C GLY A 319 29.15 -12.24 4.20
N GLY A 320 28.50 -11.98 3.06
CA GLY A 320 27.48 -10.95 2.93
C GLY A 320 26.10 -11.36 3.43
N THR A 321 25.29 -10.39 3.87
CA THR A 321 23.86 -10.59 4.06
C THR A 321 23.10 -10.12 2.83
N ILE A 322 22.38 -11.04 2.19
CA ILE A 322 21.53 -10.76 1.03
C ILE A 322 20.08 -10.56 1.48
N LEU A 323 19.62 -9.32 1.40
CA LEU A 323 18.28 -8.92 1.81
C LEU A 323 17.30 -9.09 0.64
N ARG A 324 16.30 -9.93 0.81
CA ARG A 324 15.20 -10.12 -0.14
C ARG A 324 13.89 -9.62 0.49
N ARG A 325 12.74 -9.90 -0.12
CA ARG A 325 11.46 -9.38 0.37
C ARG A 325 11.01 -10.11 1.63
N ALA A 326 11.08 -9.43 2.78
CA ALA A 326 10.67 -9.90 4.11
C ALA A 326 10.64 -8.75 5.12
N ASN A 327 10.01 -8.99 6.28
CA ASN A 327 10.24 -8.22 7.50
C ASN A 327 11.46 -8.79 8.24
N ILE A 328 12.53 -8.01 8.39
CA ILE A 328 13.73 -8.44 9.11
C ILE A 328 13.82 -7.67 10.42
N GLU A 329 13.56 -8.36 11.52
CA GLU A 329 13.64 -7.78 12.86
C GLU A 329 15.02 -8.02 13.47
N ILE A 330 15.65 -6.96 13.97
CA ILE A 330 16.99 -7.01 14.57
C ILE A 330 16.96 -6.58 16.06
N ALA A 331 17.42 -7.47 16.94
CA ALA A 331 17.54 -7.17 18.38
C ALA A 331 18.99 -6.90 18.83
N ASN A 332 19.94 -6.88 17.91
CA ASN A 332 21.35 -6.66 18.18
C ASN A 332 22.03 -5.88 17.04
N ASP A 333 23.04 -5.08 17.37
CA ASP A 333 23.82 -4.29 16.41
C ASP A 333 24.62 -5.18 15.43
N GLY A 334 25.09 -6.34 15.89
CA GLY A 334 25.79 -7.33 15.07
C GLY A 334 24.88 -8.33 14.36
N ALA A 335 23.59 -8.05 14.20
CA ALA A 335 22.64 -9.01 13.65
C ALA A 335 22.97 -9.47 12.21
N PHE A 336 23.68 -8.65 11.42
CA PHE A 336 24.00 -8.96 10.02
C PHE A 336 25.42 -9.52 9.80
N GLY A 337 26.05 -10.06 10.85
CA GLY A 337 27.41 -10.58 10.75
C GLY A 337 28.44 -9.46 10.56
N THR A 338 29.61 -9.79 10.04
CA THR A 338 30.70 -8.81 9.84
C THR A 338 30.90 -8.41 8.39
N GLY A 339 30.27 -9.08 7.43
CA GLY A 339 30.37 -8.77 6.00
C GLY A 339 29.38 -7.70 5.52
N PRO A 340 29.35 -7.38 4.22
CA PRO A 340 28.49 -6.35 3.66
C PRO A 340 27.03 -6.79 3.54
N MET A 341 26.14 -5.86 3.24
CA MET A 341 24.72 -6.09 2.99
C MET A 341 24.38 -5.70 1.54
N ARG A 342 23.52 -6.48 0.86
CA ARG A 342 23.02 -6.12 -0.48
C ARG A 342 21.59 -6.61 -0.67
N GLN A 343 20.74 -5.79 -1.28
CA GLN A 343 19.40 -6.26 -1.67
C GLN A 343 19.44 -7.13 -2.93
N GLN A 344 18.61 -8.16 -3.00
CA GLN A 344 18.41 -8.98 -4.20
C GLN A 344 16.93 -9.25 -4.42
N GLY A 345 16.50 -9.26 -5.68
CA GLY A 345 15.12 -9.60 -6.05
C GLY A 345 14.57 -8.70 -7.16
N PRO A 346 13.25 -8.71 -7.36
CA PRO A 346 12.61 -7.99 -8.46
C PRO A 346 12.88 -6.48 -8.39
N ALA A 347 13.17 -5.88 -9.54
CA ALA A 347 13.26 -4.43 -9.66
C ALA A 347 11.92 -3.76 -9.30
N ASN A 348 12.02 -2.54 -8.73
CA ASN A 348 10.89 -1.64 -8.48
C ASN A 348 9.82 -2.26 -7.56
N GLN A 349 10.26 -3.04 -6.57
CA GLN A 349 9.41 -3.56 -5.52
C GLN A 349 9.78 -2.96 -4.17
N TYR A 350 8.79 -2.93 -3.27
CA TYR A 350 8.98 -2.63 -1.85
C TYR A 350 8.87 -3.92 -1.02
N GLY A 351 9.14 -3.80 0.28
CA GLY A 351 9.14 -4.94 1.20
C GLY A 351 10.53 -5.48 1.54
N TYR A 352 11.58 -4.69 1.31
CA TYR A 352 12.92 -4.93 1.84
C TYR A 352 13.02 -4.24 3.20
N ASN A 353 12.42 -4.82 4.25
CA ASN A 353 12.18 -4.11 5.49
C ASN A 353 13.20 -4.47 6.58
N ILE A 354 13.80 -3.46 7.21
CA ILE A 354 14.59 -3.59 8.44
C ILE A 354 13.82 -2.94 9.59
N ILE A 355 13.67 -3.68 10.69
CA ILE A 355 12.88 -3.29 11.87
C ILE A 355 13.73 -3.50 13.12
N ALA A 356 14.10 -2.41 13.80
CA ALA A 356 14.79 -2.52 15.08
C ALA A 356 13.80 -2.87 16.20
N ILE A 357 14.15 -3.89 17.00
CA ILE A 357 13.35 -4.33 18.16
C ILE A 357 14.18 -4.32 19.44
N GLY A 358 13.54 -4.09 20.58
CA GLY A 358 14.19 -4.12 21.90
C GLY A 358 15.13 -2.94 22.17
N GLY A 359 14.99 -1.83 21.43
CA GLY A 359 15.80 -0.62 21.55
C GLY A 359 16.41 -0.19 20.22
N ASP A 360 17.05 0.98 20.24
CA ASP A 360 17.74 1.55 19.07
C ASP A 360 18.91 0.65 18.63
N ARG A 361 19.25 0.71 17.33
CA ARG A 361 20.28 -0.16 16.73
C ARG A 361 21.28 0.62 15.91
N THR A 362 22.53 0.18 15.93
CA THR A 362 23.59 0.65 15.02
C THR A 362 24.05 -0.50 14.15
N ILE A 363 23.93 -0.35 12.83
CA ILE A 363 24.36 -1.32 11.83
C ILE A 363 25.65 -0.80 11.20
N ALA A 364 26.76 -1.51 11.45
CA ALA A 364 28.09 -1.12 10.98
C ALA A 364 28.47 -1.69 9.62
N ASN A 365 27.65 -2.59 9.07
CA ASN A 365 27.89 -3.24 7.79
C ASN A 365 27.79 -2.24 6.64
N ASP A 366 28.72 -2.34 5.69
CA ASP A 366 28.63 -1.62 4.42
C ASP A 366 27.42 -2.13 3.63
N MET A 367 26.71 -1.25 2.92
CA MET A 367 25.50 -1.57 2.18
C MET A 367 25.65 -1.22 0.70
N THR A 368 25.45 -2.21 -0.17
CA THR A 368 25.23 -1.97 -1.59
C THR A 368 23.74 -1.87 -1.87
N MET A 369 23.28 -0.65 -2.13
CA MET A 369 21.88 -0.35 -2.41
C MET A 369 21.50 -0.75 -3.82
N ALA A 370 20.88 -1.92 -3.90
CA ALA A 370 20.38 -2.46 -5.15
C ALA A 370 18.87 -2.35 -5.28
N GLN A 371 18.09 -2.12 -4.22
CA GLN A 371 16.62 -1.99 -4.24
C GLN A 371 16.17 -0.84 -3.30
N TRP A 372 14.88 -0.51 -3.28
CA TRP A 372 14.33 0.43 -2.30
C TRP A 372 14.41 -0.19 -0.90
N GLN A 373 15.22 0.39 -0.03
CA GLN A 373 15.43 -0.11 1.33
C GLN A 373 14.47 0.58 2.30
N THR A 374 13.61 -0.17 2.97
CA THR A 374 12.62 0.37 3.92
C THR A 374 13.07 0.15 5.36
N PHE A 375 12.93 1.18 6.18
CA PHE A 375 13.12 1.13 7.63
C PHE A 375 11.78 1.47 8.29
N LYS A 376 11.29 0.62 9.21
CA LYS A 376 10.00 0.84 9.88
C LYS A 376 10.02 0.34 11.33
N GLY A 377 9.10 0.84 12.13
CA GLY A 377 8.94 0.46 13.53
C GLY A 377 9.31 1.56 14.54
N SER A 378 9.38 1.17 15.81
CA SER A 378 9.34 2.09 16.96
C SER A 378 10.69 2.40 17.60
N ASN A 379 11.81 2.08 16.95
CA ASN A 379 13.17 2.31 17.45
C ASN A 379 14.03 3.01 16.38
N SER A 380 14.96 3.84 16.82
CA SER A 380 15.89 4.52 15.91
C SER A 380 16.92 3.53 15.36
N ILE A 381 17.40 3.81 14.15
CA ILE A 381 18.43 3.01 13.47
C ILE A 381 19.55 3.94 13.01
N THR A 382 20.80 3.59 13.33
CA THR A 382 21.99 4.25 12.80
C THR A 382 22.69 3.31 11.82
N LEU A 383 22.99 3.80 10.61
CA LEU A 383 23.84 3.13 9.63
C LEU A 383 25.22 3.81 9.66
N SER A 384 26.26 3.08 10.06
CA SER A 384 27.63 3.60 10.13
C SER A 384 28.57 3.04 9.07
N GLY A 385 28.18 1.96 8.38
CA GLY A 385 28.90 1.47 7.20
C GLY A 385 28.73 2.38 5.98
N ALA A 386 29.60 2.22 5.00
CA ALA A 386 29.50 2.91 3.72
C ALA A 386 28.29 2.41 2.91
N ILE A 387 27.66 3.30 2.15
CA ILE A 387 26.52 3.01 1.29
C ILE A 387 26.91 3.32 -0.14
N THR A 388 26.80 2.33 -1.02
CA THR A 388 27.08 2.49 -2.46
C THR A 388 25.83 2.13 -3.26
N GLN A 389 25.44 2.97 -4.20
CA GLN A 389 24.16 2.87 -4.92
C GLN A 389 24.30 2.33 -6.36
N THR A 390 23.68 1.19 -6.68
CA THR A 390 23.85 0.51 -7.99
C THR A 390 22.83 0.88 -9.07
N ASN A 391 21.97 1.86 -8.87
CA ASN A 391 20.93 2.31 -9.81
C ASN A 391 20.32 3.62 -9.31
N SER A 392 19.16 4.09 -9.78
CA SER A 392 18.46 5.26 -9.22
C SER A 392 17.36 4.83 -8.24
N ARG A 393 17.70 4.76 -6.94
CA ARG A 393 16.88 4.27 -5.82
C ARG A 393 17.25 5.01 -4.54
N GLY A 394 16.63 4.60 -3.43
CA GLY A 394 16.75 5.32 -2.19
C GLY A 394 16.31 4.54 -0.97
N MET A 395 16.28 5.24 0.15
CA MET A 395 15.78 4.73 1.42
C MET A 395 14.40 5.29 1.71
N ILE A 396 13.56 4.46 2.32
CA ILE A 396 12.23 4.83 2.79
C ILE A 396 12.20 4.70 4.29
N ASN A 397 12.07 5.83 4.97
CA ASN A 397 12.03 5.91 6.42
C ASN A 397 10.59 6.04 6.91
N LEU A 398 10.02 4.94 7.41
CA LEU A 398 8.70 4.85 8.02
C LEU A 398 8.81 4.60 9.53
N LEU A 399 9.89 5.06 10.17
CA LEU A 399 10.01 4.98 11.63
C LEU A 399 8.97 5.88 12.31
N ASP A 400 8.50 5.46 13.48
CA ASP A 400 7.49 6.19 14.26
C ASP A 400 7.95 7.60 14.63
N ALA A 401 7.00 8.51 14.88
CA ALA A 401 7.29 9.87 15.29
C ALA A 401 8.22 9.94 16.52
N GLY A 402 9.25 10.78 16.44
CA GLY A 402 10.30 10.90 17.46
C GLY A 402 11.44 9.89 17.34
N LYS A 403 11.43 9.03 16.31
CA LYS A 403 12.53 8.12 15.96
C LYS A 403 13.25 8.59 14.71
N THR A 404 14.52 8.20 14.60
CA THR A 404 15.42 8.67 13.55
C THR A 404 16.10 7.52 12.82
N LEU A 405 16.23 7.66 11.51
CA LEU A 405 17.19 6.93 10.70
C LEU A 405 18.43 7.82 10.54
N THR A 406 19.56 7.44 11.10
CA THR A 406 20.78 8.24 11.07
C THR A 406 21.84 7.58 10.20
N LEU A 407 22.39 8.30 9.23
CA LEU A 407 23.47 7.84 8.36
C LEU A 407 24.75 8.56 8.78
N THR A 408 25.72 7.82 9.30
CA THR A 408 27.03 8.36 9.74
C THR A 408 28.19 7.91 8.87
N GLY A 409 27.96 6.90 8.02
CA GLY A 409 28.93 6.42 7.04
C GLY A 409 28.99 7.28 5.78
N GLN A 410 29.84 6.87 4.84
CA GLN A 410 29.95 7.49 3.52
C GLN A 410 28.78 7.07 2.62
N LEU A 411 28.24 7.98 1.81
CA LEU A 411 27.29 7.71 0.74
C LEU A 411 27.94 8.02 -0.62
N ASP A 412 28.09 6.97 -1.43
CA ASP A 412 28.58 7.04 -2.80
C ASP A 412 27.43 6.82 -3.79
N ILE A 413 27.10 7.86 -4.56
CA ILE A 413 26.03 7.83 -5.58
C ILE A 413 26.59 7.23 -6.89
N TRP A 414 26.95 5.94 -6.88
CA TRP A 414 27.79 5.33 -7.93
C TRP A 414 27.71 3.80 -8.11
N GLU A 415 27.99 3.33 -9.35
CA GLU A 415 28.43 1.97 -9.72
C GLU A 415 29.36 2.03 -10.96
N ASP A 416 30.10 0.94 -11.20
CA ASP A 416 31.06 0.67 -12.29
C ASP A 416 30.56 0.99 -13.72
N ASP A 417 29.24 1.05 -13.94
CA ASP A 417 28.67 1.52 -15.21
C ASP A 417 28.65 3.06 -15.24
N GLU A 418 29.75 3.63 -15.73
CA GLU A 418 30.01 5.08 -15.72
C GLU A 418 29.09 5.90 -16.64
N ALA A 419 28.29 5.32 -17.53
CA ALA A 419 27.61 6.10 -18.58
C ALA A 419 26.29 6.80 -18.16
N LEU A 420 25.79 6.62 -16.93
CA LEU A 420 24.43 7.01 -16.54
C LEU A 420 24.39 8.03 -15.39
N ASP A 421 23.44 8.97 -15.46
CA ASP A 421 23.06 9.84 -14.36
C ASP A 421 22.39 9.05 -13.23
N ARG A 422 22.58 9.48 -11.97
CA ARG A 422 22.06 8.78 -10.79
C ARG A 422 21.40 9.73 -9.80
N ARG A 423 20.40 9.20 -9.11
CA ARG A 423 19.63 9.92 -8.10
C ARG A 423 19.48 9.05 -6.85
N PHE A 424 19.95 9.53 -5.71
CA PHE A 424 19.70 8.92 -4.40
C PHE A 424 18.46 9.55 -3.76
N SER A 425 17.44 8.75 -3.48
CA SER A 425 16.18 9.25 -2.92
C SER A 425 16.09 9.02 -1.40
N PHE A 426 15.55 10.01 -0.69
CA PHE A 426 15.11 9.91 0.69
C PHE A 426 13.59 10.10 0.73
N ASP A 427 12.88 9.05 1.15
CA ASP A 427 11.42 8.99 1.18
C ASP A 427 10.92 8.56 2.58
N GLY A 428 9.60 8.55 2.76
CA GLY A 428 8.91 8.14 3.98
C GLY A 428 8.46 9.29 4.88
N THR A 429 7.73 8.93 5.93
CA THR A 429 7.13 9.84 6.92
C THR A 429 8.06 10.21 8.07
N GLY A 430 9.14 9.45 8.26
CA GLY A 430 10.06 9.56 9.40
C GLY A 430 11.09 10.69 9.27
N THR A 431 11.93 10.83 10.29
CA THR A 431 13.07 11.77 10.29
C THR A 431 14.36 11.03 9.93
N THR A 432 14.97 11.42 8.82
CA THR A 432 16.29 10.93 8.38
C THR A 432 17.34 11.99 8.66
N VAL A 433 18.42 11.63 9.35
CA VAL A 433 19.57 12.49 9.63
C VAL A 433 20.77 11.95 8.90
N PHE A 434 21.42 12.76 8.08
CA PHE A 434 22.67 12.43 7.41
C PHE A 434 23.80 13.24 8.05
N ALA A 435 24.71 12.53 8.71
CA ALA A 435 25.86 13.10 9.43
C ALA A 435 27.21 12.50 9.01
N GLY A 436 27.22 11.77 7.89
CA GLY A 436 28.42 11.19 7.29
C GLY A 436 29.01 12.06 6.17
N ILE A 437 29.50 11.41 5.11
CA ILE A 437 30.05 12.08 3.93
C ILE A 437 29.18 11.74 2.72
N ILE A 438 28.71 12.73 1.98
CA ILE A 438 28.06 12.56 0.67
C ILE A 438 29.12 12.85 -0.39
N ARG A 439 29.49 11.84 -1.17
CA ARG A 439 30.39 12.02 -2.30
C ARG A 439 29.67 11.83 -3.63
N ASP A 440 30.23 12.51 -4.61
CA ASP A 440 30.01 12.26 -6.02
C ASP A 440 30.59 10.89 -6.40
N ASP A 441 30.61 10.54 -7.68
CA ASP A 441 31.32 9.34 -8.08
C ASP A 441 32.83 9.43 -7.76
N PRO A 442 33.44 8.34 -7.23
CA PRO A 442 34.84 8.34 -6.84
C PRO A 442 35.81 8.44 -8.03
N LEU A 443 35.30 8.31 -9.26
CA LEU A 443 36.08 8.27 -10.51
C LEU A 443 36.04 9.59 -11.29
N PHE A 444 35.26 10.58 -10.83
CA PHE A 444 35.03 11.86 -11.48
C PHE A 444 34.58 11.71 -12.94
N SER A 445 33.67 10.77 -13.20
CA SER A 445 33.28 10.39 -14.55
C SER A 445 32.43 11.45 -15.27
N GLY A 446 31.96 12.48 -14.56
CA GLY A 446 31.33 13.68 -15.13
C GLY A 446 29.80 13.62 -15.30
N GLN A 447 29.17 12.57 -14.80
CA GLN A 447 27.71 12.36 -14.83
C GLN A 447 27.03 13.12 -13.69
N VAL A 448 25.72 13.29 -13.81
CA VAL A 448 24.89 14.01 -12.84
C VAL A 448 24.52 13.08 -11.68
N ARG A 449 24.88 13.47 -10.45
CA ARG A 449 24.57 12.76 -9.20
C ARG A 449 23.68 13.62 -8.30
N GLN A 450 22.45 13.17 -8.08
CA GLN A 450 21.41 13.97 -7.44
C GLN A 450 21.02 13.40 -6.08
N ILE A 451 20.64 14.29 -5.17
CA ILE A 451 19.85 13.94 -3.97
C ILE A 451 18.40 14.28 -4.27
N HIS A 452 17.49 13.40 -3.87
CA HIS A 452 16.06 13.60 -4.07
C HIS A 452 15.29 13.36 -2.78
N LYS A 453 14.43 14.30 -2.39
CA LYS A 453 13.60 14.23 -1.19
C LYS A 453 12.13 14.22 -1.59
N THR A 454 11.47 13.07 -1.39
CA THR A 454 10.10 12.80 -1.87
C THR A 454 9.06 12.63 -0.76
N GLY A 455 9.46 12.04 0.36
CA GLY A 455 8.52 11.68 1.43
C GLY A 455 8.00 12.87 2.22
N THR A 456 6.90 12.68 2.94
CA THR A 456 6.30 13.66 3.86
C THR A 456 7.19 14.04 5.05
N GLY A 457 8.17 13.19 5.40
CA GLY A 457 9.03 13.33 6.57
C GLY A 457 10.14 14.37 6.45
N VAL A 458 11.13 14.28 7.33
CA VAL A 458 12.26 15.22 7.44
C VAL A 458 13.53 14.58 6.92
N LEU A 459 14.33 15.34 6.15
CA LEU A 459 15.73 15.05 5.88
C LEU A 459 16.58 16.17 6.48
N LEU A 460 17.48 15.84 7.39
CA LEU A 460 18.49 16.75 7.93
C LEU A 460 19.86 16.34 7.40
N ILE A 461 20.55 17.25 6.70
CA ILE A 461 21.95 17.11 6.32
C ILE A 461 22.77 17.95 7.30
N ASP A 462 23.55 17.27 8.13
CA ASP A 462 24.38 17.81 9.20
C ASP A 462 25.81 17.27 9.07
N VAL A 463 26.56 17.81 8.12
CA VAL A 463 27.89 17.30 7.75
C VAL A 463 28.97 18.37 7.89
N GLY A 464 30.23 17.92 7.95
CA GLY A 464 31.37 18.82 8.01
C GLY A 464 31.60 19.62 6.71
N PRO A 465 32.41 20.68 6.76
CA PRO A 465 32.69 21.53 5.61
C PRO A 465 33.34 20.73 4.48
N GLY A 466 32.66 20.68 3.33
CA GLY A 466 33.11 19.95 2.14
C GLY A 466 32.69 18.48 2.09
N ASP A 467 32.02 17.98 3.14
CA ASP A 467 31.56 16.59 3.19
C ASP A 467 30.22 16.37 2.46
N ASN A 468 29.53 17.43 2.03
CA ASN A 468 28.44 17.34 1.07
C ASN A 468 28.94 17.75 -0.32
N GLN A 469 29.16 16.77 -1.20
CA GLN A 469 29.64 17.01 -2.55
C GLN A 469 28.91 16.09 -3.54
N HIS A 470 28.13 16.68 -4.45
CA HIS A 470 27.53 15.96 -5.58
C HIS A 470 27.32 16.89 -6.79
N SER A 471 27.43 16.34 -8.00
CA SER A 471 27.39 17.11 -9.26
C SER A 471 25.99 17.61 -9.67
N GLY A 472 24.94 16.88 -9.31
CA GLY A 472 23.56 17.18 -9.69
C GLY A 472 22.77 17.92 -8.62
N ASP A 473 21.59 18.39 -8.98
CA ASP A 473 20.72 19.13 -8.07
C ASP A 473 20.25 18.31 -6.86
N THR A 474 20.02 19.00 -5.75
CA THR A 474 19.19 18.50 -4.64
C THR A 474 17.74 18.86 -4.96
N ILE A 475 16.90 17.87 -5.22
CA ILE A 475 15.49 18.05 -5.61
C ILE A 475 14.59 17.79 -4.40
N ILE A 476 13.68 18.71 -4.10
CA ILE A 476 12.75 18.63 -2.97
C ILE A 476 11.31 18.67 -3.47
N GLU A 477 10.66 17.52 -3.43
CA GLU A 477 9.26 17.34 -3.86
C GLU A 477 8.31 17.51 -2.66
N MET A 478 8.64 16.96 -1.48
CA MET A 478 7.78 17.05 -0.28
C MET A 478 8.54 17.02 1.06
N GLY A 479 7.81 17.30 2.14
CA GLY A 479 8.33 17.34 3.51
C GLY A 479 9.34 18.46 3.74
N ASN A 480 10.22 18.30 4.72
CA ASN A 480 11.22 19.30 5.10
C ASN A 480 12.64 18.78 4.80
N LEU A 481 13.47 19.62 4.20
CA LEU A 481 14.92 19.44 4.05
C LEU A 481 15.66 20.53 4.84
N HIS A 482 16.44 20.11 5.82
CA HIS A 482 17.28 20.96 6.64
C HIS A 482 18.73 20.80 6.20
N TYR A 483 19.42 21.92 6.05
CA TYR A 483 20.87 21.95 6.23
C TYR A 483 21.13 22.46 7.64
N ALA A 484 21.94 21.76 8.43
CA ALA A 484 22.25 22.18 9.79
C ALA A 484 22.87 23.59 9.81
N ASP A 485 23.78 23.84 8.86
CA ASP A 485 24.44 25.12 8.64
C ASP A 485 24.91 25.27 7.17
N ASN A 486 25.71 26.30 6.90
CA ASN A 486 26.28 26.52 5.57
C ASN A 486 27.38 25.51 5.19
N ASP A 487 28.01 24.84 6.14
CA ASP A 487 29.03 23.83 5.89
C ASP A 487 28.40 22.55 5.34
N SER A 488 27.14 22.30 5.70
CA SER A 488 26.30 21.21 5.19
C SER A 488 25.79 21.39 3.76
N LEU A 489 25.92 22.59 3.16
CA LEU A 489 25.48 22.85 1.79
C LEU A 489 26.33 22.09 0.77
N ASN A 490 25.70 21.64 -0.32
CA ASN A 490 26.42 20.95 -1.39
C ASN A 490 27.53 21.87 -1.96
N THR A 491 28.77 21.42 -1.92
CA THR A 491 29.93 22.15 -2.47
C THR A 491 30.14 21.91 -3.97
N GLY A 492 29.50 20.88 -4.53
CA GLY A 492 29.47 20.60 -5.97
C GLY A 492 28.65 21.61 -6.79
N PRO A 493 28.59 21.48 -8.13
CA PRO A 493 27.89 22.42 -9.00
C PRO A 493 26.36 22.38 -8.89
N GLY A 494 25.78 21.29 -8.35
CA GLY A 494 24.33 21.15 -8.19
C GLY A 494 23.67 22.24 -7.36
N LEU A 495 22.46 22.63 -7.77
CA LEU A 495 21.61 23.60 -7.10
C LEU A 495 20.50 22.92 -6.28
N ILE A 496 19.85 23.70 -5.42
CA ILE A 496 18.66 23.32 -4.67
C ILE A 496 17.45 23.64 -5.56
N SER A 497 16.69 22.60 -5.90
CA SER A 497 15.49 22.66 -6.74
C SER A 497 14.26 22.29 -5.92
N GLY A 498 13.62 23.30 -5.32
CA GLY A 498 12.41 23.10 -4.52
C GLY A 498 11.16 23.10 -5.41
N ARG A 499 10.46 21.97 -5.53
CA ARG A 499 9.26 21.82 -6.38
C ARG A 499 7.96 21.83 -5.55
N GLY A 500 8.03 21.33 -4.32
CA GLY A 500 6.94 21.39 -3.34
C GLY A 500 7.46 21.59 -1.92
N GLY A 501 8.14 20.59 -1.36
CA GLY A 501 8.63 20.60 0.02
C GLY A 501 9.45 21.83 0.44
N ALA A 502 9.65 21.97 1.74
CA ALA A 502 10.33 23.10 2.34
C ALA A 502 11.84 22.84 2.51
N VAL A 503 12.67 23.85 2.27
CA VAL A 503 14.13 23.78 2.44
C VAL A 503 14.68 25.04 3.13
N GLY A 504 15.63 24.86 4.03
CA GLY A 504 16.23 25.96 4.79
C GLY A 504 17.54 25.56 5.47
N VAL A 505 18.11 26.52 6.21
CA VAL A 505 19.32 26.35 7.00
C VAL A 505 19.00 26.64 8.47
N ASP A 506 19.31 25.71 9.37
CA ASP A 506 18.87 25.80 10.78
C ASP A 506 19.54 26.94 11.55
N THR A 507 20.73 27.39 11.12
CA THR A 507 21.36 28.61 11.65
C THR A 507 20.67 29.91 11.21
N GLY A 508 19.80 29.85 10.22
CA GLY A 508 19.06 30.98 9.65
C GLY A 508 19.37 31.26 8.20
N ILE A 509 18.35 31.72 7.48
CA ILE A 509 18.43 32.09 6.07
C ILE A 509 18.40 33.61 5.84
N ALA A 510 18.04 34.42 6.85
CA ALA A 510 17.95 35.86 6.68
C ALA A 510 19.31 36.45 6.29
N ASN A 511 19.39 37.01 5.08
CA ASN A 511 20.63 37.51 4.46
C ASN A 511 21.71 36.45 4.17
N ASN A 512 21.36 35.16 4.15
CA ASN A 512 22.29 34.08 3.85
C ASN A 512 22.55 33.96 2.34
N THR A 513 23.45 34.78 1.81
CA THR A 513 23.78 34.80 0.38
C THR A 513 24.34 33.49 -0.13
N THR A 514 25.05 32.73 0.71
CA THR A 514 25.62 31.41 0.36
C THR A 514 24.50 30.45 0.01
N PHE A 515 23.48 30.35 0.86
CA PHE A 515 22.30 29.53 0.62
C PHE A 515 21.50 29.99 -0.60
N PHE A 516 21.20 31.29 -0.72
CA PHE A 516 20.42 31.80 -1.86
C PHE A 516 21.13 31.67 -3.22
N ASN A 517 22.46 31.66 -3.24
CA ASN A 517 23.22 31.35 -4.46
C ASN A 517 23.08 29.88 -4.89
N LYS A 518 22.69 29.00 -3.97
CA LYS A 518 22.41 27.59 -4.26
C LYS A 518 20.98 27.32 -4.68
N ILE A 519 20.03 28.24 -4.50
CA ILE A 519 18.66 28.04 -4.94
C ILE A 519 18.55 28.22 -6.46
N SER A 520 17.98 27.22 -7.14
CA SER A 520 17.60 27.32 -8.54
C SER A 520 16.45 28.33 -8.71
N PRO A 521 16.56 29.34 -9.61
CA PRO A 521 15.54 30.39 -9.77
C PRO A 521 14.14 29.89 -10.17
N GLY A 522 14.04 28.67 -10.71
CA GLY A 522 12.77 28.02 -11.04
C GLY A 522 12.03 27.40 -9.85
N SER A 523 12.62 27.44 -8.65
CA SER A 523 12.06 26.79 -7.45
C SER A 523 10.72 27.41 -7.04
N ARG A 524 9.77 26.53 -6.70
CA ARG A 524 8.39 26.83 -6.28
C ARG A 524 8.02 26.25 -4.91
N GLY A 525 8.92 25.48 -4.30
CA GLY A 525 8.73 24.88 -2.97
C GLY A 525 8.76 25.89 -1.82
N GLY A 526 8.82 25.38 -0.60
CA GLY A 526 8.88 26.20 0.63
C GLY A 526 10.29 26.68 0.96
N LEU A 527 10.41 27.96 1.31
CA LEU A 527 11.58 28.57 1.93
C LEU A 527 11.40 28.49 3.44
N MET A 528 12.04 27.49 4.04
CA MET A 528 11.90 27.18 5.46
C MET A 528 12.70 28.16 6.30
N LEU A 529 12.02 28.83 7.22
CA LEU A 529 12.63 29.78 8.13
C LEU A 529 13.16 29.08 9.38
N ALA A 530 14.31 29.53 9.89
CA ALA A 530 14.75 29.12 11.22
C ALA A 530 14.10 30.01 12.30
N PRO A 531 14.11 29.59 13.58
CA PRO A 531 13.67 30.44 14.69
C PRO A 531 14.39 31.80 14.75
N SER A 532 15.63 31.89 14.29
CA SER A 532 16.41 33.15 14.19
C SER A 532 15.85 34.12 13.16
N ASP A 533 15.09 33.65 12.17
CA ASP A 533 14.52 34.45 11.08
C ASP A 533 13.10 34.96 11.38
N ALA A 534 12.51 34.57 12.51
CA ALA A 534 11.10 34.80 12.85
C ALA A 534 10.63 36.26 12.70
N ALA A 535 11.52 37.24 12.90
CA ALA A 535 11.21 38.67 12.80
C ALA A 535 11.87 39.37 11.61
N ALA A 536 12.58 38.64 10.74
CA ALA A 536 13.28 39.21 9.60
C ALA A 536 12.29 39.73 8.55
N ASN A 537 12.60 40.84 7.90
CA ASN A 537 11.84 41.30 6.73
C ASN A 537 12.35 40.59 5.48
N LEU A 538 11.46 39.92 4.76
CA LEU A 538 11.77 39.15 3.56
C LEU A 538 11.37 39.95 2.33
N ASN A 539 12.35 40.41 1.55
CA ASN A 539 12.11 41.19 0.34
C ASN A 539 12.55 40.46 -0.93
N PHE A 540 11.60 39.79 -1.58
CA PHE A 540 11.83 38.98 -2.78
C PHE A 540 12.06 39.80 -4.06
N THR A 541 11.98 41.14 -4.03
CA THR A 541 12.22 41.97 -5.23
C THR A 541 13.70 42.26 -5.49
N SER A 542 14.59 41.87 -4.59
CA SER A 542 16.03 42.15 -4.68
C SER A 542 16.88 40.98 -4.16
N PHE A 543 18.12 40.92 -4.62
CA PHE A 543 19.09 39.94 -4.12
C PHE A 543 19.30 40.09 -2.60
N PRO A 544 19.42 38.99 -1.82
CA PRO A 544 19.51 37.59 -2.27
C PRO A 544 18.17 36.88 -2.52
N TYR A 545 17.07 37.36 -1.95
CA TYR A 545 15.77 36.68 -2.00
C TYR A 545 15.15 36.59 -3.40
N SER A 546 15.56 37.45 -4.35
CA SER A 546 15.08 37.39 -5.73
C SER A 546 15.36 36.05 -6.42
N ASN A 547 16.35 35.26 -5.96
CA ASN A 547 16.58 33.89 -6.44
C ASN A 547 15.50 32.90 -5.97
N ALA A 548 14.77 33.22 -4.92
CA ALA A 548 13.67 32.45 -4.36
C ALA A 548 12.30 33.13 -4.58
N GLY A 549 12.18 34.05 -5.56
CA GLY A 549 11.01 34.90 -5.73
C GLY A 549 9.69 34.18 -6.04
N SER A 550 9.76 32.92 -6.46
CA SER A 550 8.59 32.06 -6.70
C SER A 550 8.34 31.04 -5.58
N MET A 551 9.17 30.99 -4.54
CA MET A 551 9.03 30.06 -3.41
C MET A 551 8.03 30.61 -2.38
N THR A 552 7.43 29.72 -1.61
CA THR A 552 6.56 30.09 -0.49
C THR A 552 7.38 30.33 0.78
N VAL A 553 6.90 31.11 1.75
CA VAL A 553 7.47 31.14 3.10
C VAL A 553 6.92 29.94 3.87
N ALA A 554 7.79 29.16 4.51
CA ALA A 554 7.46 27.93 5.20
C ALA A 554 8.05 27.88 6.62
N ALA A 555 7.42 27.06 7.47
CA ALA A 555 7.92 26.72 8.80
C ALA A 555 8.67 25.38 8.78
N PRO A 556 9.59 25.14 9.75
CA PRO A 556 10.07 23.80 10.04
C PRO A 556 8.90 22.93 10.53
N GLU A 557 9.06 21.61 10.49
CA GLU A 557 8.11 20.62 11.00
C GLU A 557 7.69 20.87 12.47
N THR A 558 8.54 21.55 13.24
CA THR A 558 8.28 21.96 14.63
C THR A 558 7.38 23.20 14.75
N GLY A 559 7.10 23.88 13.63
CA GLY A 559 6.31 25.11 13.56
C GLY A 559 7.11 26.40 13.81
N LEU A 560 6.57 27.53 13.37
CA LEU A 560 7.18 28.85 13.56
C LEU A 560 6.13 29.96 13.58
N THR A 561 6.26 30.88 14.52
CA THR A 561 5.55 32.17 14.49
C THR A 561 6.41 33.22 13.80
N TYR A 562 5.94 33.75 12.68
CA TYR A 562 6.64 34.77 11.90
C TYR A 562 5.98 36.14 12.10
N THR A 563 6.76 37.17 12.45
CA THR A 563 6.28 38.54 12.70
C THR A 563 6.88 39.59 11.77
N GLY A 564 7.78 39.20 10.85
CA GLY A 564 8.38 40.10 9.87
C GLY A 564 7.43 40.52 8.75
N MET A 565 7.86 41.45 7.90
CA MET A 565 7.13 41.86 6.69
C MET A 565 7.57 41.03 5.47
N ILE A 566 6.64 40.75 4.55
CA ILE A 566 6.93 40.08 3.27
C ILE A 566 6.70 41.10 2.14
N THR A 567 7.69 41.23 1.26
CA THR A 567 7.53 41.94 -0.03
C THR A 567 7.64 40.91 -1.15
N PRO A 568 6.55 40.54 -1.82
CA PRO A 568 6.55 39.49 -2.84
C PRO A 568 7.17 39.97 -4.16
N ALA A 569 7.76 39.06 -4.94
CA ALA A 569 8.41 39.39 -6.23
C ALA A 569 7.41 39.59 -7.38
N ASN A 570 6.27 38.91 -7.33
CA ASN A 570 5.32 38.72 -8.43
C ASN A 570 3.89 39.14 -8.05
N SER A 571 3.76 40.07 -7.10
CA SER A 571 2.48 40.52 -6.55
C SER A 571 1.65 39.41 -5.87
N THR A 572 2.27 38.30 -5.48
CA THR A 572 1.62 37.20 -4.76
C THR A 572 2.42 36.81 -3.54
N TYR A 573 1.80 36.85 -2.36
CA TYR A 573 2.35 36.22 -1.16
C TYR A 573 2.24 34.71 -1.33
N GLY A 574 3.37 34.01 -1.37
CA GLY A 574 3.40 32.55 -1.30
C GLY A 574 3.62 32.11 0.14
N LEU A 575 2.69 31.34 0.71
CA LEU A 575 2.81 30.77 2.06
C LEU A 575 2.59 29.25 2.03
N GLY A 576 3.14 28.54 3.01
CA GLY A 576 3.03 27.08 3.15
C GLY A 576 4.26 26.34 2.64
N GLY A 577 4.24 25.01 2.72
CA GLY A 577 5.39 24.16 2.46
C GLY A 577 5.76 23.27 3.63
N GLY A 578 6.25 22.07 3.34
CA GLY A 578 6.66 21.11 4.36
C GLY A 578 5.48 20.56 5.16
N SER A 579 5.74 20.16 6.41
CA SER A 579 4.73 19.57 7.31
C SER A 579 4.35 20.45 8.51
N GLY A 580 5.07 21.56 8.74
CA GLY A 580 4.91 22.41 9.91
C GLY A 580 3.78 23.44 9.83
N THR A 581 3.58 24.14 10.95
CA THR A 581 2.65 25.28 11.08
C THR A 581 3.39 26.60 11.02
N LEU A 582 3.05 27.44 10.04
CA LEU A 582 3.51 28.83 9.92
C LEU A 582 2.42 29.78 10.44
N THR A 583 2.65 30.40 11.60
CA THR A 583 1.70 31.33 12.24
C THR A 583 2.10 32.78 11.97
N LEU A 584 1.19 33.56 11.40
CA LEU A 584 1.30 35.01 11.18
C LEU A 584 0.24 35.72 12.06
N PRO A 585 0.62 36.21 13.24
CA PRO A 585 -0.34 36.71 14.24
C PRO A 585 -0.72 38.19 14.05
N ASN A 586 -0.14 38.91 13.09
CA ASN A 586 -0.34 40.34 12.89
C ASN A 586 -0.79 40.65 11.45
N ALA A 587 -1.18 41.89 11.19
CA ALA A 587 -1.47 42.43 9.86
C ALA A 587 -0.19 42.53 8.98
N GLN A 588 0.32 41.39 8.50
CA GLN A 588 1.59 41.30 7.77
C GLN A 588 1.42 41.39 6.25
N LEU A 589 0.21 41.12 5.74
CA LEU A 589 -0.08 41.07 4.31
C LEU A 589 -0.94 42.28 3.91
N VAL A 590 -0.41 43.12 3.01
CA VAL A 590 -1.01 44.41 2.64
C VAL A 590 -0.99 44.67 1.13
N GLY A 591 -1.67 45.73 0.69
CA GLY A 591 -1.57 46.25 -0.69
C GLY A 591 -2.42 45.49 -1.72
N SER A 592 -2.10 45.62 -3.01
CA SER A 592 -2.88 45.00 -4.09
C SER A 592 -2.46 43.56 -4.42
N ASN A 593 -1.67 42.93 -3.56
CA ASN A 593 -1.12 41.59 -3.80
C ASN A 593 -2.17 40.51 -3.57
N SER A 594 -2.00 39.37 -4.23
CA SER A 594 -2.75 38.13 -3.99
C SER A 594 -2.07 37.28 -2.91
N LEU A 595 -2.77 36.28 -2.39
CA LEU A 595 -2.25 35.25 -1.49
C LEU A 595 -2.42 33.87 -2.14
N GLU A 596 -1.36 33.07 -2.15
CA GLU A 596 -1.37 31.66 -2.54
C GLU A 596 -0.80 30.81 -1.40
N VAL A 597 -1.62 29.90 -0.88
CA VAL A 597 -1.25 28.91 0.12
C VAL A 597 -1.13 27.55 -0.57
N ARG A 598 0.05 26.95 -0.54
CA ARG A 598 0.36 25.72 -1.28
C ARG A 598 1.50 24.92 -0.67
N ASN A 599 1.81 23.78 -1.30
CA ASN A 599 2.96 22.93 -0.97
C ASN A 599 2.85 22.19 0.39
N GLY A 600 1.65 22.10 0.97
CA GLY A 600 1.39 21.43 2.24
C GLY A 600 1.61 22.31 3.47
N GLY A 601 1.60 21.68 4.63
CA GLY A 601 1.70 22.35 5.93
C GLY A 601 0.44 23.11 6.32
N THR A 602 0.51 23.78 7.46
CA THR A 602 -0.55 24.67 7.96
C THR A 602 -0.07 26.11 7.94
N VAL A 603 -0.89 27.03 7.43
CA VAL A 603 -0.66 28.47 7.53
C VAL A 603 -1.75 29.06 8.40
N GLU A 604 -1.39 29.78 9.47
CA GLU A 604 -2.35 30.45 10.33
C GLU A 604 -2.24 31.96 10.16
N LEU A 605 -3.32 32.60 9.70
CA LEU A 605 -3.44 34.05 9.63
C LEU A 605 -4.37 34.48 10.77
N LEU A 606 -3.80 34.84 11.91
CA LEU A 606 -4.53 35.10 13.17
C LEU A 606 -4.73 36.61 13.43
N GLY A 607 -5.03 37.36 12.37
CA GLY A 607 -5.29 38.80 12.45
C GLY A 607 -5.64 39.41 11.09
N ASP A 608 -6.24 40.60 11.13
CA ASP A 608 -6.78 41.26 9.94
C ASP A 608 -5.68 41.71 8.97
N ASN A 609 -5.67 41.13 7.78
CA ASN A 609 -4.84 41.54 6.67
C ASN A 609 -5.60 42.51 5.74
N THR A 610 -4.85 43.36 5.03
CA THR A 610 -5.42 44.39 4.15
C THR A 610 -4.99 44.24 2.70
N TYR A 611 -4.51 43.07 2.29
CA TYR A 611 -4.27 42.80 0.88
C TYR A 611 -5.60 42.68 0.14
N SER A 612 -5.68 43.18 -1.10
CA SER A 612 -6.94 43.24 -1.85
C SER A 612 -7.02 42.25 -3.02
N GLY A 613 -5.96 41.48 -3.29
CA GLY A 613 -5.94 40.45 -4.33
C GLY A 613 -6.65 39.15 -3.92
N LYS A 614 -6.72 38.21 -4.85
CA LYS A 614 -7.34 36.88 -4.67
C LYS A 614 -6.60 36.06 -3.61
N THR A 615 -7.32 35.25 -2.85
CA THR A 615 -6.79 34.18 -2.00
C THR A 615 -7.00 32.83 -2.68
N THR A 616 -5.92 32.09 -2.87
CA THR A 616 -5.90 30.74 -3.45
C THR A 616 -5.33 29.76 -2.42
N ILE A 617 -6.03 28.66 -2.16
CA ILE A 617 -5.54 27.54 -1.35
C ILE A 617 -5.51 26.32 -2.26
N ILE A 618 -4.32 25.82 -2.56
CA ILE A 618 -4.14 24.85 -3.64
C ILE A 618 -3.29 23.65 -3.24
N THR A 619 -3.85 22.50 -3.51
CA THR A 619 -3.18 21.21 -3.44
C THR A 619 -2.30 21.00 -4.65
N LYS A 620 -1.19 20.31 -4.44
CA LYS A 620 -0.37 19.79 -5.54
C LYS A 620 -0.22 18.29 -5.42
N TYR A 621 -0.02 17.64 -6.54
CA TYR A 621 0.43 16.26 -6.58
C TYR A 621 1.94 16.17 -6.44
N THR A 622 2.41 15.06 -5.88
CA THR A 622 3.84 14.78 -5.75
C THR A 622 4.14 13.30 -5.89
N ASP A 623 5.44 12.99 -5.99
CA ASP A 623 5.98 11.63 -6.08
C ASP A 623 6.41 11.17 -4.68
N THR A 624 5.84 10.07 -4.20
CA THR A 624 6.33 9.36 -3.01
C THR A 624 5.96 7.89 -3.07
N ALA A 625 6.88 7.06 -2.58
CA ALA A 625 6.72 5.62 -2.44
C ALA A 625 6.19 5.19 -1.05
N GLN A 626 5.89 6.14 -0.15
CA GLN A 626 5.70 5.84 1.26
C GLN A 626 4.52 4.90 1.54
N GLN A 627 3.42 5.01 0.78
CA GLN A 627 2.24 4.17 0.96
C GLN A 627 2.48 2.75 0.42
N GLN A 628 3.10 2.64 -0.75
CA GLN A 628 3.46 1.36 -1.36
C GLN A 628 4.48 0.61 -0.50
N ALA A 629 5.42 1.34 0.09
CA ALA A 629 6.38 0.80 1.04
C ALA A 629 5.73 0.37 2.37
N ALA A 630 4.77 1.13 2.89
CA ALA A 630 4.00 0.72 4.07
C ALA A 630 3.17 -0.54 3.81
N ALA A 631 2.65 -0.69 2.59
CA ALA A 631 1.87 -1.84 2.15
C ALA A 631 2.74 -3.04 1.69
N ASP A 632 4.06 -2.89 1.64
CA ASP A 632 5.02 -3.89 1.11
C ASP A 632 4.68 -4.37 -0.32
N SER A 633 3.93 -3.57 -1.07
CA SER A 633 3.31 -3.96 -2.33
C SER A 633 4.07 -3.42 -3.54
N ARG A 634 3.66 -3.86 -4.72
CA ARG A 634 4.27 -3.45 -5.98
C ARG A 634 3.97 -1.97 -6.28
N GLY A 635 4.98 -1.21 -6.71
CA GLY A 635 4.75 -0.09 -7.62
C GLY A 635 4.39 -0.68 -8.99
N GLY A 636 3.15 -0.46 -9.46
CA GLY A 636 2.65 -0.99 -10.74
C GLY A 636 3.65 -0.77 -11.89
N ALA A 637 3.64 -1.68 -12.86
CA ALA A 637 4.47 -1.59 -14.06
C ALA A 637 4.27 -0.25 -14.80
N ASP A 638 5.35 0.34 -15.32
CA ASP A 638 5.37 1.29 -16.45
C ASP A 638 4.29 2.38 -16.50
N GLY A 639 4.07 3.09 -15.39
CA GLY A 639 3.26 4.30 -15.39
C GLY A 639 3.64 5.17 -14.21
N LEU A 640 3.83 6.45 -14.46
CA LEU A 640 4.07 7.44 -13.42
C LEU A 640 2.81 7.62 -12.57
N PHE A 641 2.71 6.92 -11.44
CA PHE A 641 1.59 7.04 -10.49
C PHE A 641 1.93 8.08 -9.41
N TYR A 642 1.87 9.35 -9.80
CA TYR A 642 1.99 10.49 -8.89
C TYR A 642 0.61 10.83 -8.32
N ASP A 643 0.21 10.15 -7.25
CA ASP A 643 -1.16 10.21 -6.71
C ASP A 643 -1.28 10.93 -5.36
N THR A 644 -0.17 11.30 -4.74
CA THR A 644 -0.21 11.82 -3.39
C THR A 644 -0.49 13.32 -3.41
N LEU A 645 -1.68 13.68 -2.95
CA LEU A 645 -2.12 15.04 -2.72
C LEU A 645 -1.38 15.67 -1.54
N VAL A 646 -0.78 16.83 -1.76
CA VAL A 646 -0.15 17.67 -0.75
C VAL A 646 -1.06 18.86 -0.48
N SER A 647 -2.08 18.62 0.35
CA SER A 647 -3.12 19.60 0.66
C SER A 647 -2.71 20.50 1.83
N PRO A 648 -2.49 21.81 1.63
CA PRO A 648 -2.32 22.73 2.74
C PRO A 648 -3.63 22.99 3.50
N THR A 649 -3.49 23.49 4.73
CA THR A 649 -4.59 24.09 5.50
C THR A 649 -4.31 25.57 5.74
N LEU A 650 -5.25 26.44 5.38
CA LEU A 650 -5.26 27.85 5.79
C LEU A 650 -6.19 28.03 6.99
N VAL A 651 -5.63 28.40 8.13
CA VAL A 651 -6.36 28.69 9.37
C VAL A 651 -6.58 30.19 9.51
N VAL A 652 -7.80 30.58 9.85
CA VAL A 652 -8.26 31.97 9.96
C VAL A 652 -9.12 32.15 11.20
N ASP A 653 -9.02 33.29 11.86
CA ASP A 653 -9.79 33.64 13.06
C ASP A 653 -10.81 34.76 12.83
N ASP A 654 -10.68 35.54 11.76
CA ASP A 654 -11.66 36.53 11.30
C ASP A 654 -12.05 36.31 9.82
N LEU A 655 -13.35 36.23 9.58
CA LEU A 655 -13.95 36.20 8.24
C LEU A 655 -15.01 37.30 8.10
N ALA A 656 -14.58 38.55 7.97
CA ALA A 656 -15.47 39.69 7.70
C ALA A 656 -16.21 39.60 6.33
N ASN A 657 -16.90 40.67 5.92
CA ASN A 657 -17.49 40.80 4.58
C ASN A 657 -16.46 41.18 3.49
N GLY A 658 -16.74 40.81 2.23
CA GLY A 658 -15.95 41.23 1.08
C GLY A 658 -15.77 42.76 1.02
N GLY A 659 -14.56 43.22 0.70
CA GLY A 659 -14.16 44.62 0.74
C GLY A 659 -13.71 45.12 2.12
N VAL A 660 -13.89 44.33 3.18
CA VAL A 660 -13.45 44.63 4.55
C VAL A 660 -12.24 43.76 4.90
N ALA A 661 -11.25 44.34 5.58
CA ALA A 661 -10.09 43.60 6.09
C ALA A 661 -10.54 42.43 6.97
N SER A 662 -9.82 41.32 6.86
CA SER A 662 -10.03 40.07 7.60
C SER A 662 -8.76 39.22 7.53
N SER A 663 -8.72 38.04 8.15
CA SER A 663 -7.56 37.13 8.04
C SER A 663 -7.17 36.89 6.58
N ILE A 664 -8.14 36.81 5.66
CA ILE A 664 -7.96 36.60 4.21
C ILE A 664 -8.03 37.89 3.36
N GLY A 665 -7.67 39.04 3.95
CA GLY A 665 -7.59 40.29 3.23
C GLY A 665 -8.94 40.97 3.00
N SER A 666 -8.96 41.93 2.07
CA SER A 666 -10.07 42.83 1.79
C SER A 666 -10.58 42.75 0.34
N ALA A 667 -10.38 41.62 -0.35
CA ALA A 667 -10.94 41.38 -1.68
C ALA A 667 -12.48 41.44 -1.69
N SER A 668 -13.10 41.73 -2.85
CA SER A 668 -14.56 41.77 -3.00
C SER A 668 -15.20 40.40 -2.71
N ALA A 669 -16.52 40.38 -2.58
CA ALA A 669 -17.29 39.17 -2.25
C ALA A 669 -17.41 38.15 -3.40
N ASP A 670 -16.81 38.40 -4.56
CA ASP A 670 -16.90 37.55 -5.75
C ASP A 670 -16.26 36.18 -5.50
N ALA A 671 -16.89 35.11 -6.01
CA ALA A 671 -16.42 33.73 -5.78
C ALA A 671 -14.98 33.49 -6.26
N SER A 672 -14.57 34.17 -7.34
CA SER A 672 -13.22 34.07 -7.90
C SER A 672 -12.12 34.60 -6.96
N ASN A 673 -12.46 35.35 -5.91
CA ASN A 673 -11.48 35.90 -4.96
C ASN A 673 -11.10 34.96 -3.82
N LEU A 674 -11.84 33.86 -3.61
CA LEU A 674 -11.49 32.81 -2.67
C LEU A 674 -11.60 31.47 -3.37
N PHE A 675 -10.47 30.91 -3.77
CA PHE A 675 -10.40 29.68 -4.55
C PHE A 675 -9.76 28.57 -3.74
N ILE A 676 -10.44 27.42 -3.64
CA ILE A 676 -9.98 26.27 -2.85
C ILE A 676 -9.96 25.05 -3.77
N GLN A 677 -8.77 24.46 -3.94
CA GLN A 677 -8.52 23.33 -4.83
C GLN A 677 -7.91 22.17 -4.04
N GLY A 678 -8.74 21.18 -3.68
CA GLY A 678 -8.35 19.99 -2.93
C GLY A 678 -7.84 20.25 -1.51
N SER A 679 -8.07 21.45 -0.98
CA SER A 679 -7.44 21.97 0.25
C SER A 679 -8.46 22.45 1.29
N THR A 680 -7.97 22.87 2.46
CA THR A 680 -8.82 23.28 3.60
C THR A 680 -8.71 24.77 3.93
N LEU A 681 -9.86 25.44 4.04
CA LEU A 681 -10.01 26.68 4.80
C LEU A 681 -10.62 26.35 6.17
N LYS A 682 -9.89 26.65 7.24
CA LYS A 682 -10.28 26.34 8.62
C LYS A 682 -10.52 27.60 9.43
N TYR A 683 -11.74 27.78 9.90
CA TYR A 683 -12.14 28.86 10.80
C TYR A 683 -11.98 28.46 12.26
N VAL A 684 -11.27 29.28 13.06
CA VAL A 684 -11.02 29.08 14.49
C VAL A 684 -11.50 30.24 15.38
N GLY A 685 -12.22 31.21 14.79
CA GLY A 685 -12.64 32.43 15.48
C GLY A 685 -13.78 32.27 16.50
N THR A 686 -14.21 33.41 17.05
CA THR A 686 -15.27 33.48 18.07
C THR A 686 -16.68 33.64 17.51
N GLY A 687 -16.82 33.63 16.19
CA GLY A 687 -18.07 33.64 15.44
C GLY A 687 -18.21 34.86 14.53
N ASP A 688 -18.43 34.61 13.23
CA ASP A 688 -18.47 35.63 12.18
C ASP A 688 -19.60 35.40 11.19
N SER A 689 -19.94 36.48 10.48
CA SER A 689 -20.76 36.43 9.28
C SER A 689 -20.02 37.06 8.11
N THR A 690 -20.05 36.41 6.96
CA THR A 690 -19.42 36.88 5.72
C THR A 690 -20.37 36.78 4.54
N ASN A 691 -20.36 37.79 3.67
CA ASN A 691 -21.00 37.74 2.36
C ASN A 691 -20.07 37.24 1.24
N ARG A 692 -18.85 36.78 1.57
CA ARG A 692 -17.93 36.24 0.58
C ARG A 692 -18.47 34.94 -0.02
N LEU A 693 -18.38 34.81 -1.34
CA LEU A 693 -18.51 33.54 -2.02
C LEU A 693 -17.12 32.89 -2.15
N PHE A 694 -17.08 31.61 -2.50
CA PHE A 694 -15.83 30.89 -2.79
C PHE A 694 -16.00 29.97 -3.99
N THR A 695 -14.87 29.60 -4.60
CA THR A 695 -14.79 28.62 -5.66
C THR A 695 -14.37 27.25 -5.13
N ILE A 696 -15.11 26.21 -5.52
CA ILE A 696 -14.74 24.79 -5.36
C ILE A 696 -13.98 24.43 -6.62
N GLY A 697 -12.71 24.12 -6.44
CA GLY A 697 -11.85 23.63 -7.50
C GLY A 697 -12.19 22.21 -7.95
N THR A 698 -11.62 21.75 -9.04
CA THR A 698 -11.77 20.38 -9.56
C THR A 698 -11.39 19.28 -8.56
N GLY A 699 -10.47 19.56 -7.63
CA GLY A 699 -10.10 18.65 -6.54
C GLY A 699 -11.02 18.71 -5.32
N GLY A 700 -12.12 19.46 -5.38
CA GLY A 700 -13.00 19.72 -4.25
C GLY A 700 -12.51 20.84 -3.34
N ALA A 701 -13.22 21.07 -2.23
CA ALA A 701 -12.88 22.08 -1.24
C ALA A 701 -13.34 21.64 0.15
N THR A 702 -12.54 21.94 1.18
CA THR A 702 -12.95 21.73 2.57
C THR A 702 -13.14 23.06 3.29
N ILE A 703 -14.31 23.23 3.92
CA ILE A 703 -14.57 24.30 4.89
C ILE A 703 -14.67 23.66 6.28
N ASP A 704 -13.71 23.94 7.14
CA ASP A 704 -13.69 23.46 8.54
C ASP A 704 -14.09 24.60 9.47
N SER A 705 -15.13 24.40 10.29
CA SER A 705 -15.45 25.30 11.40
C SER A 705 -15.13 24.64 12.74
N SER A 706 -14.04 25.09 13.35
CA SER A 706 -13.54 24.61 14.65
C SER A 706 -13.32 25.73 15.66
N GLY A 707 -13.83 26.93 15.37
CA GLY A 707 -13.85 28.06 16.28
C GLY A 707 -14.82 27.87 17.44
N THR A 708 -14.77 28.80 18.40
CA THR A 708 -15.71 28.82 19.52
C THR A 708 -17.09 29.37 19.13
N GLY A 709 -17.16 30.19 18.08
CA GLY A 709 -18.41 30.65 17.48
C GLY A 709 -18.64 30.11 16.07
N ALA A 710 -19.87 30.24 15.60
CA ALA A 710 -20.25 29.79 14.26
C ALA A 710 -19.74 30.73 13.17
N VAL A 711 -19.41 30.17 12.01
CA VAL A 711 -19.21 30.95 10.78
C VAL A 711 -20.45 30.87 9.90
N ALA A 712 -20.92 32.01 9.39
CA ALA A 712 -22.07 32.09 8.50
C ALA A 712 -21.73 32.78 7.17
N PHE A 713 -21.75 32.02 6.07
CA PHE A 713 -21.69 32.54 4.70
C PHE A 713 -23.10 32.97 4.28
N THR A 714 -23.38 34.27 4.28
CA THR A 714 -24.75 34.83 4.17
C THR A 714 -25.16 35.23 2.76
N ASN A 715 -24.25 35.16 1.79
CA ASN A 715 -24.55 35.53 0.41
C ASN A 715 -25.32 34.40 -0.28
N ALA A 716 -26.53 34.69 -0.80
CA ALA A 716 -27.38 33.71 -1.48
C ALA A 716 -27.03 33.52 -2.97
N GLY A 717 -25.94 34.09 -3.45
CA GLY A 717 -25.44 33.90 -4.81
C GLY A 717 -24.86 32.51 -5.06
N LEU A 718 -24.58 32.22 -6.34
CA LEU A 718 -23.94 30.98 -6.76
C LEU A 718 -22.49 30.94 -6.30
N LEU A 719 -22.08 29.83 -5.71
CA LEU A 719 -20.66 29.55 -5.52
C LEU A 719 -20.03 29.18 -6.88
N GLY A 720 -18.80 29.61 -7.17
CA GLY A 720 -18.19 29.41 -8.51
C GLY A 720 -17.56 28.03 -8.66
N ARG A 721 -17.86 27.21 -9.66
CA ARG A 721 -17.29 25.85 -9.79
C ARG A 721 -16.19 25.87 -10.85
N ASP A 722 -15.04 25.29 -10.54
CA ASP A 722 -13.92 25.23 -11.48
C ASP A 722 -14.02 23.99 -12.36
N ASP A 723 -13.70 24.16 -13.64
CA ASP A 723 -13.56 23.09 -14.62
C ASP A 723 -12.18 23.24 -15.27
N ALA A 724 -11.49 22.11 -15.49
CA ALA A 724 -10.15 22.15 -16.05
C ALA A 724 -10.16 22.71 -17.48
N GLU A 725 -9.31 23.70 -17.76
CA GLU A 725 -9.25 24.26 -19.10
C GLU A 725 -8.41 23.41 -20.06
N THR A 726 -8.58 23.64 -21.37
CA THR A 726 -7.66 23.11 -22.38
C THR A 726 -6.24 23.61 -22.13
N ARG A 727 -5.27 22.69 -22.12
CA ARG A 727 -3.84 23.00 -21.95
C ARG A 727 -3.05 22.52 -23.15
N THR A 728 -1.88 23.12 -23.37
CA THR A 728 -0.90 22.55 -24.30
C THR A 728 -0.05 21.51 -23.60
N GLY A 729 0.23 20.40 -24.28
CA GLY A 729 1.15 19.35 -23.86
C GLY A 729 1.78 18.62 -25.04
N THR A 730 2.72 17.73 -24.77
CA THR A 730 3.45 16.95 -25.77
C THR A 730 3.18 15.47 -25.58
N LEU A 731 2.75 14.79 -26.66
CA LEU A 731 2.69 13.33 -26.73
C LEU A 731 4.00 12.85 -27.36
N ASP A 732 4.81 12.10 -26.61
CA ASP A 732 6.13 11.64 -27.07
C ASP A 732 6.41 10.19 -26.64
N ASP A 733 6.24 9.26 -27.58
CA ASP A 733 6.65 7.86 -27.39
C ASP A 733 8.10 7.57 -27.84
N PHE A 734 8.82 8.54 -28.43
CA PHE A 734 10.25 8.35 -28.70
C PHE A 734 11.06 8.21 -27.40
N SER A 735 10.51 8.72 -26.29
CA SER A 735 11.01 8.54 -24.93
C SER A 735 10.68 7.17 -24.31
N GLY A 736 9.88 6.34 -24.97
CA GLY A 736 9.40 5.04 -24.46
C GLY A 736 8.34 5.17 -23.37
N GLN A 737 7.63 6.29 -23.30
CA GLN A 737 6.58 6.58 -22.32
C GLN A 737 5.22 6.89 -23.00
N PRO A 738 4.60 5.90 -23.67
CA PRO A 738 3.38 6.13 -24.46
C PRO A 738 2.13 6.40 -23.61
N ASN A 739 2.24 6.45 -22.29
CA ASN A 739 1.15 6.72 -21.35
C ASN A 739 1.41 7.98 -20.51
N VAL A 740 2.26 8.88 -20.98
CA VAL A 740 2.58 10.13 -20.29
C VAL A 740 2.46 11.29 -21.28
N ILE A 741 1.73 12.32 -20.88
CA ILE A 741 1.77 13.63 -21.51
C ILE A 741 2.83 14.44 -20.77
N ILE A 742 3.80 15.00 -21.49
CA ILE A 742 4.86 15.84 -20.93
C ILE A 742 4.68 17.31 -21.36
N GLU A 743 5.48 18.20 -20.77
CA GLU A 743 5.48 19.64 -21.10
C GLU A 743 4.10 20.30 -20.95
N VAL A 744 3.30 19.81 -20.00
CA VAL A 744 2.00 20.40 -19.70
C VAL A 744 2.23 21.75 -19.00
N SER A 745 1.69 22.80 -19.60
CA SER A 745 1.96 24.19 -19.21
C SER A 745 1.51 24.57 -17.79
N ASP A 746 0.41 23.98 -17.31
CA ASP A 746 -0.10 24.10 -15.95
C ASP A 746 -0.90 22.83 -15.61
N THR A 747 -0.82 22.40 -14.36
CA THR A 747 -1.48 21.19 -13.84
C THR A 747 -2.26 21.45 -12.55
N SER A 748 -2.42 22.73 -12.17
CA SER A 748 -2.98 23.18 -10.89
C SER A 748 -4.42 22.71 -10.62
N ASP A 749 -5.21 22.54 -11.68
CA ASP A 749 -6.61 22.13 -11.72
C ASP A 749 -6.81 20.73 -12.30
N ILE A 750 -5.74 20.01 -12.62
CA ILE A 750 -5.84 18.65 -13.15
C ILE A 750 -5.84 17.66 -11.99
N VAL A 751 -6.81 16.75 -11.98
CA VAL A 751 -6.94 15.72 -10.95
C VAL A 751 -7.08 14.33 -11.54
N ILE A 752 -6.74 13.33 -10.73
CA ILE A 752 -6.87 11.91 -11.11
C ILE A 752 -8.34 11.57 -11.38
N GLY A 753 -8.56 10.70 -12.37
CA GLY A 753 -9.89 10.29 -12.84
C GLY A 753 -10.49 11.21 -13.91
N MET A 754 -9.87 12.36 -14.22
CA MET A 754 -10.31 13.19 -15.35
C MET A 754 -10.15 12.44 -16.67
N ALA A 755 -11.21 12.37 -17.48
CA ALA A 755 -11.07 11.93 -18.86
C ALA A 755 -10.13 12.88 -19.63
N VAL A 756 -9.41 12.37 -20.63
CA VAL A 756 -8.42 13.17 -21.36
C VAL A 756 -8.40 12.84 -22.84
N SER A 757 -8.24 13.86 -23.69
CA SER A 757 -8.26 13.74 -25.14
C SER A 757 -7.38 14.79 -25.84
N ASP A 758 -6.99 14.54 -27.08
CA ASP A 758 -6.15 15.43 -27.91
C ASP A 758 -6.83 15.78 -29.26
N PRO A 759 -7.84 16.65 -29.27
CA PRO A 759 -8.68 16.86 -30.46
C PRO A 759 -7.94 17.52 -31.64
N SER A 760 -6.78 18.15 -31.41
CA SER A 760 -6.07 18.92 -32.44
C SER A 760 -5.36 18.01 -33.45
N PRO A 761 -5.44 18.29 -34.78
CA PRO A 761 -4.66 17.56 -35.79
C PRO A 761 -3.14 17.75 -35.63
N GLY A 762 -2.33 16.90 -36.25
CA GLY A 762 -0.87 17.06 -36.34
C GLY A 762 -0.05 15.86 -35.85
N GLY A 763 1.25 16.08 -35.65
CA GLY A 763 2.21 15.04 -35.29
C GLY A 763 2.87 14.36 -36.49
N THR A 764 3.99 13.68 -36.23
CA THR A 764 4.69 12.84 -37.21
C THR A 764 4.47 11.37 -36.85
N PHE A 765 4.05 10.55 -37.83
CA PHE A 765 3.64 9.14 -37.72
C PHE A 765 2.25 8.94 -37.07
N THR A 766 1.23 8.58 -37.88
CA THR A 766 -0.14 8.33 -37.38
C THR A 766 -0.55 6.88 -37.62
N GLN A 767 -0.60 6.08 -36.56
CA GLN A 767 -1.18 4.75 -36.51
C GLN A 767 -2.48 4.81 -35.68
N ALA A 768 -3.41 3.87 -35.90
CA ALA A 768 -4.58 3.75 -35.04
C ALA A 768 -4.16 3.64 -33.56
N PRO A 769 -4.87 4.29 -32.61
CA PRO A 769 -6.21 4.87 -32.75
C PRO A 769 -6.30 6.31 -33.30
N CYS A 770 -5.19 6.97 -33.67
CA CYS A 770 -5.23 8.31 -34.26
C CYS A 770 -6.14 8.38 -35.50
N ASN A 771 -6.84 9.50 -35.67
CA ASN A 771 -7.49 9.84 -36.93
C ASN A 771 -6.45 10.07 -38.05
N PRO A 772 -6.86 9.98 -39.33
CA PRO A 772 -5.94 10.19 -40.46
C PRO A 772 -5.27 11.58 -40.52
N ASP A 773 -5.84 12.58 -39.82
CA ASP A 773 -5.27 13.93 -39.71
C ASP A 773 -4.36 14.11 -38.47
N GLY A 774 -4.17 13.05 -37.66
CA GLY A 774 -3.37 13.07 -36.44
C GLY A 774 -4.08 13.63 -35.20
N SER A 775 -5.40 13.81 -35.25
CA SER A 775 -6.22 14.09 -34.07
C SER A 775 -6.61 12.81 -33.32
N HIS A 776 -6.98 12.92 -32.04
CA HIS A 776 -7.51 11.81 -31.22
C HIS A 776 -6.56 10.61 -31.15
N CYS A 777 -5.28 10.88 -30.91
CA CYS A 777 -4.28 9.85 -30.70
C CYS A 777 -4.34 9.23 -29.30
N ILE A 778 -4.86 9.96 -28.31
CA ILE A 778 -5.20 9.41 -27.00
C ILE A 778 -6.44 8.50 -27.18
N PRO A 779 -6.37 7.21 -26.76
CA PRO A 779 -7.51 6.30 -26.87
C PRO A 779 -8.76 6.84 -26.16
N ALA A 780 -9.94 6.46 -26.64
CA ALA A 780 -11.19 6.72 -25.92
C ALA A 780 -11.15 6.07 -24.52
N ASP A 781 -11.94 6.62 -23.58
CA ASP A 781 -12.01 6.16 -22.18
C ASP A 781 -10.66 6.22 -21.44
N THR A 782 -9.75 7.09 -21.89
CA THR A 782 -8.50 7.37 -21.19
C THR A 782 -8.73 8.39 -20.08
N GLU A 783 -8.18 8.11 -18.91
CA GLU A 783 -8.26 8.93 -17.72
C GLU A 783 -6.88 9.30 -17.21
N VAL A 784 -6.80 10.42 -16.48
CA VAL A 784 -5.62 10.85 -15.74
C VAL A 784 -5.38 9.90 -14.57
N THR A 785 -4.18 9.32 -14.50
CA THR A 785 -3.77 8.39 -13.43
C THR A 785 -2.68 8.95 -12.51
N GLY A 786 -2.10 10.10 -12.85
CA GLY A 786 -1.09 10.77 -12.05
C GLY A 786 -0.80 12.17 -12.59
N VAL A 787 -0.38 13.08 -11.72
CA VAL A 787 -0.10 14.48 -12.09
C VAL A 787 1.20 14.94 -11.43
N THR A 788 2.04 15.67 -12.16
CA THR A 788 3.17 16.41 -11.61
C THR A 788 3.02 17.90 -11.92
N SER A 789 4.05 18.70 -11.68
CA SER A 789 4.10 20.10 -12.12
C SER A 789 4.03 20.30 -13.63
N SER A 790 4.32 19.28 -14.45
CA SER A 790 4.43 19.44 -15.92
C SER A 790 4.15 18.18 -16.73
N SER A 791 3.66 17.12 -16.09
CA SER A 791 3.41 15.83 -16.74
C SER A 791 2.17 15.18 -16.16
N ILE A 792 1.47 14.40 -17.00
CA ILE A 792 0.21 13.74 -16.69
C ILE A 792 0.32 12.28 -17.11
N GLY A 793 0.08 11.36 -16.18
CA GLY A 793 -0.02 9.92 -16.44
C GLY A 793 -1.40 9.56 -16.98
N LEU A 794 -1.45 8.58 -17.87
CA LEU A 794 -2.65 8.11 -18.57
C LEU A 794 -2.96 6.65 -18.25
N SER A 795 -4.25 6.30 -18.22
CA SER A 795 -4.71 4.91 -18.03
C SER A 795 -4.47 4.01 -19.24
N ASN A 796 -4.43 4.59 -20.45
CA ASN A 796 -4.18 3.90 -21.70
C ASN A 796 -2.99 4.53 -22.44
N SER A 797 -2.20 3.68 -23.10
CA SER A 797 -1.09 4.12 -23.94
C SER A 797 -1.59 4.61 -25.31
N PHE A 798 -1.08 5.76 -25.77
CA PHE A 798 -1.21 6.24 -27.15
C PHE A 798 -0.20 5.54 -28.08
N PRO A 799 -0.38 5.56 -29.42
CA PRO A 799 0.52 4.86 -30.35
C PRO A 799 1.86 5.59 -30.49
N PHE A 800 2.85 4.96 -31.15
CA PHE A 800 4.15 5.58 -31.39
C PHE A 800 4.02 6.90 -32.20
N ILE A 801 4.13 8.03 -31.50
CA ILE A 801 3.90 9.37 -32.05
C ILE A 801 4.82 10.40 -31.37
N LEU A 802 5.15 11.46 -32.11
CA LEU A 802 5.61 12.74 -31.56
C LEU A 802 4.65 13.84 -32.00
N LYS A 803 4.00 14.47 -31.02
CA LYS A 803 3.05 15.56 -31.21
C LYS A 803 3.27 16.60 -30.12
N GLU A 804 4.15 17.54 -30.41
CA GLU A 804 4.52 18.62 -29.51
C GLU A 804 3.46 19.72 -29.49
N ASN A 805 3.30 20.38 -28.33
CA ASN A 805 2.42 21.54 -28.17
C ASN A 805 0.97 21.32 -28.67
N THR A 806 0.43 20.12 -28.50
CA THR A 806 -0.96 19.81 -28.84
C THR A 806 -1.90 20.30 -27.75
N ASP A 807 -3.11 20.71 -28.15
CA ASP A 807 -4.19 20.91 -27.20
C ASP A 807 -4.59 19.57 -26.57
N ILE A 808 -4.65 19.57 -25.26
CA ILE A 808 -5.11 18.50 -24.38
C ILE A 808 -6.36 19.00 -23.68
N VAL A 809 -7.45 18.27 -23.84
CA VAL A 809 -8.75 18.58 -23.26
C VAL A 809 -9.06 17.58 -22.15
N PHE A 810 -9.44 18.11 -21.00
CA PHE A 810 -9.82 17.34 -19.82
C PHE A 810 -11.34 17.32 -19.68
N GLY A 811 -11.88 16.16 -19.33
CA GLY A 811 -13.27 16.00 -18.95
C GLY A 811 -13.53 16.49 -17.53
N THR A 812 -14.81 16.60 -17.18
CA THR A 812 -15.21 16.94 -15.82
C THR A 812 -15.07 15.72 -14.91
N VAL A 813 -14.94 15.99 -13.61
CA VAL A 813 -14.98 14.98 -12.54
C VAL A 813 -15.99 15.41 -11.49
N GLU A 814 -16.48 14.44 -10.72
CA GLU A 814 -17.16 14.74 -9.48
C GLU A 814 -16.17 15.40 -8.51
N ARG A 815 -16.60 16.49 -7.87
CA ARG A 815 -15.84 17.20 -6.85
C ARG A 815 -16.63 17.24 -5.55
N THR A 816 -15.96 17.08 -4.41
CA THR A 816 -16.62 17.10 -3.10
C THR A 816 -16.45 18.44 -2.40
N LEU A 817 -17.55 19.02 -1.91
CA LEU A 817 -17.52 20.03 -0.85
C LEU A 817 -17.57 19.34 0.50
N THR A 818 -16.44 19.33 1.20
CA THR A 818 -16.36 18.79 2.54
C THR A 818 -16.66 19.87 3.58
N LEU A 819 -17.64 19.62 4.42
CA LEU A 819 -18.03 20.45 5.55
C LEU A 819 -17.52 19.79 6.83
N ALA A 820 -16.45 20.35 7.39
CA ALA A 820 -15.71 19.75 8.49
C ALA A 820 -15.79 20.58 9.77
N GLY A 821 -15.09 20.11 10.80
CA GLY A 821 -14.85 20.85 12.03
C GLY A 821 -15.70 20.41 13.22
N SER A 822 -15.41 21.05 14.36
CA SER A 822 -15.92 20.67 15.68
C SER A 822 -16.97 21.62 16.25
N ASN A 823 -17.20 22.76 15.61
CA ASN A 823 -18.16 23.75 16.10
C ASN A 823 -19.60 23.22 16.00
N SER A 824 -20.29 23.17 17.13
CA SER A 824 -21.66 22.61 17.24
C SER A 824 -22.78 23.64 17.09
N ASN A 825 -22.45 24.92 16.97
CA ASN A 825 -23.42 25.97 16.63
C ASN A 825 -23.81 25.85 15.14
N ASN A 826 -24.76 26.67 14.70
CA ASN A 826 -25.21 26.65 13.29
C ASN A 826 -24.17 27.33 12.36
N ASN A 827 -23.14 26.60 11.95
CA ASN A 827 -22.31 27.02 10.82
C ASN A 827 -23.15 26.97 9.55
N THR A 828 -23.24 28.06 8.80
CA THR A 828 -24.27 28.19 7.76
C THR A 828 -23.66 28.54 6.41
N ILE A 829 -24.09 27.85 5.35
CA ILE A 829 -23.87 28.22 3.96
C ILE A 829 -25.23 28.56 3.34
N ALA A 830 -25.47 29.86 3.15
CA ALA A 830 -26.65 30.37 2.45
C ALA A 830 -26.46 30.46 0.93
N SER A 831 -25.21 30.35 0.47
CA SER A 831 -24.86 30.33 -0.94
C SER A 831 -25.51 29.15 -1.66
N VAL A 832 -25.82 29.34 -2.93
CA VAL A 832 -26.33 28.27 -3.78
C VAL A 832 -25.17 27.38 -4.21
N ILE A 833 -25.27 26.09 -3.89
CA ILE A 833 -24.39 25.03 -4.37
C ILE A 833 -25.06 24.38 -5.58
N SER A 834 -24.36 24.36 -6.70
CA SER A 834 -24.80 23.74 -7.95
C SER A 834 -23.64 22.97 -8.58
N ASP A 835 -23.95 22.15 -9.58
CA ASP A 835 -22.95 21.59 -10.48
C ASP A 835 -22.31 22.68 -11.36
N SER A 836 -21.22 22.33 -12.05
CA SER A 836 -20.56 23.24 -12.98
C SER A 836 -21.30 23.32 -14.33
N ASP A 837 -21.12 24.43 -15.05
CA ASP A 837 -21.75 24.64 -16.35
C ASP A 837 -21.30 23.62 -17.41
N ALA A 838 -20.10 23.05 -17.24
CA ALA A 838 -19.59 21.97 -18.10
C ALA A 838 -20.13 20.57 -17.72
N GLY A 839 -20.98 20.47 -16.68
CA GLY A 839 -21.58 19.22 -16.22
C GLY A 839 -20.76 18.45 -15.20
N GLY A 840 -19.76 19.07 -14.56
CA GLY A 840 -19.05 18.47 -13.44
C GLY A 840 -19.91 18.51 -12.19
N VAL A 841 -20.13 17.34 -11.59
CA VAL A 841 -21.02 17.15 -10.44
C VAL A 841 -20.37 17.64 -9.14
N VAL A 842 -21.17 18.19 -8.22
CA VAL A 842 -20.74 18.49 -6.85
C VAL A 842 -21.40 17.53 -5.86
N ALA A 843 -20.58 16.80 -5.10
CA ALA A 843 -21.00 16.00 -3.96
C ALA A 843 -20.81 16.78 -2.65
N ILE A 844 -21.57 16.42 -1.61
CA ILE A 844 -21.44 16.99 -0.26
C ILE A 844 -20.97 15.91 0.71
N ASP A 845 -19.94 16.21 1.49
CA ASP A 845 -19.51 15.35 2.58
C ASP A 845 -19.45 16.11 3.91
N LYS A 846 -20.20 15.66 4.91
CA LYS A 846 -20.19 16.22 6.26
C LYS A 846 -19.35 15.34 7.19
N THR A 847 -18.21 15.87 7.60
CA THR A 847 -17.26 15.22 8.52
C THR A 847 -17.07 16.02 9.81
N GLY A 848 -16.40 15.42 10.80
CA GLY A 848 -16.20 16.02 12.12
C GLY A 848 -17.49 16.14 12.98
N PRO A 849 -17.37 16.37 14.29
CA PRO A 849 -18.50 16.33 15.20
C PRO A 849 -19.41 17.57 15.15
N GLY A 850 -19.02 18.62 14.42
CA GLY A 850 -19.75 19.89 14.36
C GLY A 850 -21.07 19.84 13.58
N LYS A 851 -21.76 20.99 13.53
CA LYS A 851 -23.02 21.17 12.79
C LYS A 851 -22.84 22.14 11.62
N TRP A 852 -23.34 21.75 10.45
CA TRP A 852 -23.47 22.62 9.28
C TRP A 852 -24.92 22.73 8.84
N VAL A 853 -25.32 23.91 8.36
CA VAL A 853 -26.65 24.24 7.85
C VAL A 853 -26.51 24.71 6.40
N LEU A 854 -27.14 23.99 5.47
CA LEU A 854 -27.27 24.36 4.07
C LEU A 854 -28.64 25.01 3.88
N SER A 855 -28.66 26.33 3.69
CA SER A 855 -29.90 27.10 3.58
C SER A 855 -30.16 27.71 2.21
N GLY A 856 -29.20 27.60 1.29
CA GLY A 856 -29.36 28.00 -0.10
C GLY A 856 -30.39 27.15 -0.84
N SER A 857 -30.84 27.65 -2.00
CA SER A 857 -31.63 26.88 -2.97
C SER A 857 -30.69 26.04 -3.83
N ASN A 858 -30.12 25.01 -3.22
CA ASN A 858 -29.11 24.16 -3.86
C ASN A 858 -29.69 23.34 -5.02
N THR A 859 -28.83 22.98 -5.97
CA THR A 859 -29.16 22.18 -7.16
C THR A 859 -27.98 21.29 -7.56
N TYR A 860 -27.15 20.87 -6.60
CA TYR A 860 -26.09 19.92 -6.87
C TYR A 860 -26.69 18.52 -7.05
N SER A 861 -26.11 17.71 -7.95
CA SER A 861 -26.63 16.37 -8.24
C SER A 861 -25.81 15.23 -7.62
N GLY A 862 -24.68 15.54 -7.00
CA GLY A 862 -23.81 14.54 -6.39
C GLY A 862 -24.33 14.00 -5.07
N ASP A 863 -23.76 12.86 -4.67
CA ASP A 863 -24.13 12.17 -3.44
C ASP A 863 -23.92 13.06 -2.20
N THR A 864 -24.75 12.81 -1.17
CA THR A 864 -24.62 13.47 0.13
C THR A 864 -24.22 12.47 1.21
N ALA A 865 -23.02 12.62 1.76
CA ALA A 865 -22.50 11.82 2.87
C ALA A 865 -22.52 12.61 4.19
N VAL A 866 -22.85 11.92 5.28
CA VAL A 866 -22.78 12.43 6.66
C VAL A 866 -22.06 11.40 7.54
N GLU A 867 -20.75 11.51 7.56
CA GLU A 867 -19.85 10.63 8.31
C GLU A 867 -19.86 10.96 9.81
N ALA A 868 -20.00 12.23 10.19
CA ALA A 868 -20.07 12.64 11.59
C ALA A 868 -20.80 13.97 11.81
N GLY A 869 -21.25 14.20 13.06
CA GLY A 869 -21.90 15.46 13.46
C GLY A 869 -23.31 15.62 12.88
N ILE A 870 -23.70 16.85 12.56
CA ILE A 870 -25.04 17.15 12.02
C ILE A 870 -24.92 17.92 10.70
N LEU A 871 -25.52 17.42 9.63
CA LEU A 871 -25.83 18.20 8.43
C LEU A 871 -27.31 18.57 8.49
N SER A 872 -27.64 19.86 8.43
CA SER A 872 -29.02 20.36 8.42
C SER A 872 -29.34 20.97 7.07
N ILE A 873 -30.42 20.52 6.43
CA ILE A 873 -30.91 21.07 5.17
C ILE A 873 -32.25 21.75 5.41
N THR A 874 -32.46 22.94 4.85
CA THR A 874 -33.66 23.74 5.14
C THR A 874 -34.71 23.72 4.03
N ASN A 875 -34.43 23.03 2.92
CA ASN A 875 -35.35 22.82 1.81
C ASN A 875 -35.14 21.40 1.26
N ALA A 876 -36.13 20.88 0.54
CA ALA A 876 -35.98 19.68 -0.27
C ALA A 876 -35.23 20.04 -1.56
N PHE A 877 -33.99 19.60 -1.69
CA PHE A 877 -33.10 19.91 -2.82
C PHE A 877 -32.15 18.77 -3.20
N LEU A 878 -32.20 17.65 -2.49
CA LEU A 878 -31.37 16.50 -2.83
C LEU A 878 -31.82 15.97 -4.18
N ASP A 879 -30.87 15.49 -4.97
CA ASP A 879 -31.17 15.02 -6.31
C ASP A 879 -31.84 13.65 -6.30
N ASP A 880 -32.85 13.49 -7.16
CA ASP A 880 -33.72 12.32 -7.23
C ASP A 880 -32.96 11.02 -7.57
N ASP A 881 -31.80 11.12 -8.23
CA ASP A 881 -30.95 9.97 -8.59
C ASP A 881 -29.74 9.82 -7.64
N SER A 882 -29.45 10.82 -6.79
CA SER A 882 -28.33 10.79 -5.84
C SER A 882 -28.58 9.87 -4.66
N ALA A 883 -27.48 9.40 -4.06
CA ALA A 883 -27.50 8.60 -2.84
C ALA A 883 -27.21 9.44 -1.60
N VAL A 884 -27.89 9.11 -0.49
CA VAL A 884 -27.61 9.64 0.84
C VAL A 884 -26.93 8.57 1.69
N ARG A 885 -25.76 8.89 2.26
CA ARG A 885 -24.98 7.97 3.10
C ARG A 885 -24.81 8.53 4.50
N LEU A 886 -25.31 7.81 5.51
CA LEU A 886 -25.20 8.23 6.92
C LEU A 886 -24.35 7.18 7.66
N ALA A 887 -23.14 7.57 8.05
CA ALA A 887 -22.10 6.67 8.58
C ALA A 887 -21.55 7.15 9.93
N GLY A 888 -22.42 7.63 10.81
CA GLY A 888 -22.07 8.10 12.16
C GLY A 888 -22.57 9.50 12.49
N GLY A 889 -22.96 10.28 11.48
CA GLY A 889 -23.61 11.59 11.64
C GLY A 889 -25.12 11.57 11.42
N VAL A 890 -25.77 12.71 11.68
CA VAL A 890 -27.22 12.89 11.61
C VAL A 890 -27.56 13.86 10.47
N LEU A 891 -28.53 13.50 9.65
CA LEU A 891 -29.16 14.39 8.68
C LEU A 891 -30.41 15.03 9.30
N ASP A 892 -30.36 16.33 9.53
CA ASP A 892 -31.45 17.13 10.06
C ASP A 892 -32.30 17.71 8.92
N LEU A 893 -33.46 17.11 8.68
CA LEU A 893 -34.43 17.48 7.65
C LEU A 893 -35.27 18.66 8.14
N ASN A 894 -34.66 19.83 8.24
CA ASN A 894 -35.24 21.05 8.81
C ASN A 894 -36.12 21.81 7.81
N PHE A 895 -37.05 21.10 7.17
CA PHE A 895 -38.07 21.64 6.28
C PHE A 895 -39.39 20.90 6.49
N ALA A 896 -40.44 21.34 5.80
CA ALA A 896 -41.73 20.64 5.76
C ALA A 896 -41.96 20.04 4.38
N GLY A 897 -42.47 18.80 4.34
CA GLY A 897 -42.70 18.07 3.10
C GLY A 897 -41.75 16.87 2.94
N THR A 898 -41.61 16.41 1.71
CA THR A 898 -40.82 15.22 1.35
C THR A 898 -39.84 15.59 0.25
N ASP A 899 -38.59 15.17 0.40
CA ASP A 899 -37.56 15.20 -0.65
C ASP A 899 -37.41 13.81 -1.28
N VAL A 900 -36.93 13.72 -2.52
CA VAL A 900 -36.75 12.45 -3.25
C VAL A 900 -35.26 12.18 -3.43
N ILE A 901 -34.85 10.92 -3.28
CA ILE A 901 -33.48 10.47 -3.52
C ILE A 901 -33.48 9.08 -4.17
N GLY A 902 -32.37 8.71 -4.79
CA GLY A 902 -32.18 7.40 -5.41
C GLY A 902 -32.04 6.32 -4.34
N ASP A 903 -30.96 6.39 -3.58
CA ASP A 903 -30.58 5.35 -2.62
C ASP A 903 -30.27 5.92 -1.22
N LEU A 904 -30.41 5.08 -0.18
CA LEU A 904 -30.09 5.44 1.20
C LEU A 904 -29.23 4.36 1.85
N PHE A 905 -28.12 4.75 2.48
CA PHE A 905 -27.21 3.84 3.18
C PHE A 905 -27.04 4.23 4.65
N PHE A 906 -27.03 3.24 5.54
CA PHE A 906 -26.61 3.39 6.94
C PHE A 906 -25.39 2.53 7.20
N ASN A 907 -24.26 3.16 7.59
CA ASN A 907 -22.99 2.48 7.85
C ASN A 907 -22.59 1.51 6.71
N GLY A 908 -22.76 1.96 5.46
CA GLY A 908 -22.47 1.17 4.26
C GLY A 908 -23.53 0.14 3.87
N VAL A 909 -24.62 -0.01 4.63
CA VAL A 909 -25.72 -0.93 4.33
C VAL A 909 -26.86 -0.18 3.64
N GLU A 910 -27.20 -0.59 2.42
CA GLU A 910 -28.33 -0.06 1.64
C GLU A 910 -29.67 -0.33 2.34
N GLN A 911 -30.55 0.67 2.32
CA GLN A 911 -31.87 0.64 2.95
C GLN A 911 -32.96 0.49 1.90
N SER A 912 -34.07 -0.16 2.26
CA SER A 912 -35.19 -0.36 1.34
C SER A 912 -35.88 0.95 0.94
N ASN A 913 -36.35 1.00 -0.31
CA ASN A 913 -37.20 2.07 -0.84
C ASN A 913 -38.40 2.36 0.09
N GLY A 914 -38.77 3.64 0.19
CA GLY A 914 -39.91 4.08 0.99
C GLY A 914 -39.71 5.45 1.64
N ILE A 915 -40.67 5.84 2.49
CA ILE A 915 -40.65 7.12 3.20
C ILE A 915 -39.90 6.97 4.52
N TRP A 916 -38.76 7.64 4.63
CA TRP A 916 -37.86 7.70 5.77
C TRP A 916 -37.93 9.05 6.48
N GLY A 917 -37.70 9.06 7.80
CA GLY A 917 -37.64 10.28 8.59
C GLY A 917 -37.25 10.05 10.04
N SER A 918 -37.30 11.12 10.83
CA SER A 918 -36.92 11.10 12.25
C SER A 918 -37.83 10.19 13.08
N LEU A 919 -37.37 9.77 14.26
CA LEU A 919 -38.17 8.96 15.20
C LEU A 919 -39.51 9.63 15.57
N THR A 920 -39.55 10.96 15.56
CA THR A 920 -40.74 11.78 15.85
C THR A 920 -41.57 12.13 14.62
N SER A 921 -41.12 11.78 13.41
CA SER A 921 -41.82 12.11 12.16
C SER A 921 -43.04 11.23 11.88
N THR A 922 -43.76 11.55 10.80
CA THR A 922 -44.85 10.74 10.23
C THR A 922 -44.37 9.66 9.26
N ALA A 923 -43.06 9.47 9.08
CA ALA A 923 -42.50 8.47 8.16
C ALA A 923 -42.90 7.04 8.54
N THR A 924 -43.03 6.17 7.53
CA THR A 924 -43.22 4.73 7.71
C THR A 924 -41.95 4.09 8.26
N ASN A 925 -40.80 4.45 7.69
CA ASN A 925 -39.49 3.99 8.14
C ASN A 925 -38.83 5.09 8.99
N LYS A 926 -38.37 4.76 10.19
CA LYS A 926 -37.87 5.74 11.16
C LYS A 926 -36.48 5.39 11.62
N SER A 927 -35.62 6.39 11.73
CA SER A 927 -34.24 6.21 12.16
C SER A 927 -33.77 7.35 13.07
N ALA A 928 -32.83 7.06 13.96
CA ALA A 928 -32.12 8.06 14.76
C ALA A 928 -31.08 8.84 13.94
N PHE A 929 -30.74 8.36 12.74
CA PHE A 929 -29.91 9.10 11.79
C PHE A 929 -30.60 10.33 11.20
N PHE A 930 -31.91 10.50 11.46
CA PHE A 930 -32.67 11.67 11.03
C PHE A 930 -33.20 12.49 12.20
N THR A 931 -33.16 13.81 12.07
CA THR A 931 -33.93 14.77 12.88
C THR A 931 -34.75 15.69 11.97
N GLY A 932 -35.52 16.60 12.57
CA GLY A 932 -36.37 17.52 11.81
C GLY A 932 -37.74 16.97 11.44
N ASN A 933 -38.51 17.80 10.72
CA ASN A 933 -39.91 17.56 10.34
C ASN A 933 -40.06 17.03 8.91
N GLY A 934 -39.02 17.17 8.08
CA GLY A 934 -39.01 16.71 6.69
C GLY A 934 -38.92 15.19 6.59
N LEU A 935 -39.18 14.68 5.38
CA LEU A 935 -39.17 13.27 5.04
C LEU A 935 -38.28 13.05 3.80
N LEU A 936 -37.68 11.87 3.67
CA LEU A 936 -37.00 11.40 2.45
C LEU A 936 -37.80 10.27 1.81
N ASN A 937 -37.98 10.32 0.50
CA ASN A 937 -38.57 9.25 -0.30
C ASN A 937 -37.48 8.57 -1.13
N VAL A 938 -37.09 7.37 -0.72
CA VAL A 938 -36.00 6.60 -1.33
C VAL A 938 -36.52 5.77 -2.51
N GLY A 939 -35.89 5.89 -3.68
CA GLY A 939 -36.20 5.16 -4.93
C GLY A 939 -37.39 5.74 -5.71
N GLY A 940 -37.60 7.05 -5.63
CA GLY A 940 -38.87 7.74 -5.83
C GLY A 940 -39.44 7.93 -7.25
N GLY A 941 -39.56 6.88 -8.07
CA GLY A 941 -40.58 6.83 -9.13
C GLY A 941 -41.99 6.58 -8.58
N ALA A 942 -43.07 6.87 -9.33
CA ALA A 942 -44.50 6.80 -8.93
C ALA A 942 -45.01 5.49 -8.24
N LEU A 943 -44.17 4.45 -8.14
CA LEU A 943 -44.40 3.20 -7.43
C LEU A 943 -44.08 3.27 -5.92
N GLY A 944 -43.20 4.18 -5.48
CA GLY A 944 -42.87 4.35 -4.05
C GLY A 944 -44.06 4.79 -3.19
N ALA A 945 -44.98 5.55 -3.78
CA ALA A 945 -46.23 5.96 -3.13
C ALA A 945 -47.26 4.81 -2.97
N LEU A 946 -47.16 3.73 -3.75
CA LEU A 946 -48.04 2.55 -3.67
C LEU A 946 -47.54 1.51 -2.66
N ALA A 947 -46.25 1.51 -2.32
CA ALA A 947 -45.67 0.65 -1.27
C ALA A 947 -46.06 1.10 0.15
N ALA A 948 -46.74 2.24 0.30
CA ALA A 948 -47.22 2.79 1.58
C ALA A 948 -48.61 2.28 2.01
N VAL A 949 -49.20 1.30 1.31
CA VAL A 949 -50.41 0.63 1.79
C VAL A 949 -50.00 -0.47 2.78
N PRO A 950 -50.37 -0.42 4.07
CA PRO A 950 -50.18 -1.55 4.96
C PRO A 950 -50.88 -2.76 4.34
N GLU A 951 -50.18 -3.90 4.22
CA GLU A 951 -50.76 -5.20 3.85
C GLU A 951 -52.17 -5.30 4.45
N PRO A 952 -53.25 -5.30 3.63
CA PRO A 952 -54.57 -5.45 4.18
C PRO A 952 -54.61 -6.84 4.81
N ASN A 953 -54.85 -6.86 6.12
CA ASN A 953 -55.17 -8.03 6.91
C ASN A 953 -55.94 -9.04 6.04
N ALA A 954 -55.47 -10.30 6.03
CA ALA A 954 -55.79 -11.39 5.10
C ALA A 954 -57.28 -11.68 4.81
N PHE A 955 -58.20 -10.95 5.44
CA PHE A 955 -59.63 -10.97 5.23
C PHE A 955 -60.12 -10.20 3.98
N VAL A 956 -59.37 -9.21 3.46
CA VAL A 956 -59.79 -8.43 2.28
C VAL A 956 -59.37 -9.09 0.96
N LEU A 957 -58.29 -9.89 0.96
CA LEU A 957 -57.84 -10.62 -0.24
C LEU A 957 -58.81 -11.74 -0.65
N ALA A 958 -59.61 -12.27 0.29
CA ALA A 958 -60.61 -13.31 0.02
C ALA A 958 -61.90 -12.77 -0.65
N THR A 959 -62.19 -11.47 -0.56
CA THR A 959 -63.43 -10.90 -1.15
C THR A 959 -63.24 -10.46 -2.60
N ILE A 960 -62.03 -10.05 -3.01
CA ILE A 960 -61.76 -9.66 -4.40
C ILE A 960 -61.53 -10.89 -5.30
N ALA A 961 -60.92 -11.97 -4.77
CA ALA A 961 -60.74 -13.22 -5.52
C ALA A 961 -62.05 -14.00 -5.78
N SER A 962 -63.12 -13.72 -5.03
CA SER A 962 -64.40 -14.44 -5.14
C SER A 962 -65.37 -13.88 -6.19
N LEU A 963 -65.16 -12.65 -6.71
CA LEU A 963 -66.01 -12.06 -7.76
C LEU A 963 -65.49 -12.28 -9.19
N ALA A 964 -64.22 -12.66 -9.38
CA ALA A 964 -63.63 -12.83 -10.72
C ALA A 964 -63.79 -14.24 -11.32
N LEU A 965 -64.24 -15.24 -10.54
CA LEU A 965 -64.33 -16.65 -11.00
C LEU A 965 -65.74 -17.14 -11.39
N ALA A 966 -66.75 -16.27 -11.44
CA ALA A 966 -68.12 -16.62 -11.86
C ALA A 966 -68.46 -16.20 -13.31
N GLY A 967 -67.48 -15.73 -14.08
CA GLY A 967 -67.74 -15.00 -15.32
C GLY A 967 -67.39 -15.67 -16.66
N VAL A 968 -66.85 -16.89 -16.75
CA VAL A 968 -66.54 -17.49 -18.07
C VAL A 968 -66.63 -19.01 -18.07
N ARG A 969 -67.74 -19.55 -18.60
CA ARG A 969 -67.79 -20.63 -19.62
C ARG A 969 -69.23 -21.17 -19.79
N ARG A 970 -69.89 -20.85 -20.91
CA ARG A 970 -70.22 -21.80 -22.00
C ARG A 970 -71.33 -21.32 -22.95
N ARG A 971 -71.11 -21.68 -24.21
CA ARG A 971 -72.01 -21.84 -25.37
C ARG A 971 -72.22 -20.62 -26.26
N SER A 972 -72.34 -20.74 -27.58
CA SER A 972 -71.98 -21.74 -28.59
C SER A 972 -72.57 -21.25 -29.92
N LEU A 973 -71.97 -21.67 -31.03
CA LEU A 973 -72.62 -21.89 -32.34
C LEU A 973 -72.98 -20.66 -33.21
N HIS A 974 -72.25 -20.61 -34.34
CA HIS A 974 -72.74 -20.65 -35.72
C HIS A 974 -73.37 -19.42 -36.41
N ALA A 975 -72.84 -19.24 -37.63
CA ALA A 975 -73.50 -18.92 -38.89
C ALA A 975 -73.55 -17.44 -39.37
N MET A 976 -72.69 -17.20 -40.36
CA MET A 976 -72.93 -16.56 -41.67
C MET A 976 -73.98 -15.44 -41.77
N GLY A 977 -73.48 -14.31 -42.28
CA GLY A 977 -74.18 -13.25 -42.98
C GLY A 977 -73.16 -12.34 -43.62
#